data_AF-A0A9P8ACL1-F1
#
_entry.id   AF-A0A9P8ACL1-F1
#
_cell.length_a   1.000
_cell.length_b   1.000
_cell.length_c   1.000
_cell.angle_alpha   90.00
_cell.angle_beta   90.00
_cell.angle_gamma   90.00
#
_symmetry.space_group_name_H-M   'P 1'
#
loop_
_entity.id
_entity.type
_entity.pdbx_description
1 polymer ?
#
loop_
_entity_poly.entity_id
_entity_poly.type
_entity_poly.pdbx_seq_one_letter_code
_entity_poly.pdbx_strand_id
1 'polypeptide(L)'
;MGILDIVPAGVITGDNVRKVFAYASKHGFAIPAINCTSSSTVNAALEAARESKSPIIIQFSNGGAAFYAGKGISNKNEEAAILGAVAGAHHVRAVAKAYGIPVIIHSDHCAKKLLPWFDGMLAADEEYFAKHGEPLFSSHMLDLSEDSKEENIEICVKYLHRMAKINCHLEMEIGITGGEEDGVDNSDVDNASLYTQPQDILDIYNAFSKITDLFSIAAAFGNVHGVYAPGNVKLHPELLGKHQAYVKEQLKLESDKPVWFVFHGGSGSTELDIKTAVDFGVVKMNVDTDTQWAYWKGIRDFYEKKKDYLQAQVGNPEGANKPNKKVYDPRVWVREAEKVMVARVQQACKDLGNVDRLGRPLYSALLLPPGICIFASAYDVIFQIFHPTNRGEPPNYKNLAVFGGSYVLLGLLATIFGFSRYVTVKLARQAIPKTYMPISREDLPKRVYELVQSELDRVAKLAKKATPLLEDSGQPGWGRPGSSLQDTHFKTFMASTPHFIERAAVANSPDLARPPNMSISAYIHLLIDQKLITREFGLEYIAGYEQVRFGEALDRPMLPIVMQPPQHGPGRPLNQPTRHPLQDPSLSMAASGSTLGEEEYIRFMKVLSLLLQELGWNQEAEEAYEEECRQREILQQQQQRRIDHEERNQYGFGSEDESGPHYGKDRRPPHAGGARPSATVPNRQGRQQSHLSGESYYVVQEAEIPPYATTSMGYPGTTGNTAKIRRKLSRNGNLSTRSLLTMRTMRTASSTKSWDNK
;
A
#
# COMPACT_ATOMS: atom_id res chain seq x y z
N MET A 1 -9.65 -34.42 2.94
CA MET A 1 -8.75 -33.61 2.10
C MET A 1 -9.29 -32.20 2.14
N GLY A 2 -8.44 -31.19 2.20
CA GLY A 2 -8.84 -29.80 2.03
C GLY A 2 -7.88 -29.08 1.10
N ILE A 3 -8.13 -27.82 0.81
CA ILE A 3 -7.37 -27.04 -0.17
C ILE A 3 -5.87 -26.97 0.19
N LEU A 4 -5.49 -26.94 1.47
CA LEU A 4 -4.08 -26.93 1.87
C LEU A 4 -3.36 -28.26 1.61
N ASP A 5 -4.10 -29.34 1.33
CA ASP A 5 -3.51 -30.62 0.89
C ASP A 5 -3.11 -30.56 -0.61
N ILE A 6 -3.60 -29.58 -1.38
CA ILE A 6 -3.37 -29.46 -2.84
C ILE A 6 -2.62 -28.20 -3.26
N VAL A 7 -2.69 -27.11 -2.48
CA VAL A 7 -1.99 -25.84 -2.75
C VAL A 7 -1.41 -25.23 -1.47
N PRO A 8 -0.33 -24.44 -1.56
CA PRO A 8 0.26 -23.80 -0.39
C PRO A 8 -0.59 -22.62 0.13
N ALA A 9 -0.35 -22.25 1.39
CA ALA A 9 -0.82 -20.96 1.93
C ALA A 9 0.01 -19.78 1.38
N GLY A 10 -0.61 -18.61 1.32
CA GLY A 10 -0.09 -17.43 0.64
C GLY A 10 -0.78 -17.21 -0.70
N VAL A 11 -0.22 -16.32 -1.51
CA VAL A 11 -0.77 -16.04 -2.84
C VAL A 11 -0.49 -17.22 -3.77
N ILE A 12 -1.51 -17.65 -4.51
CA ILE A 12 -1.44 -18.77 -5.44
C ILE A 12 -1.63 -18.28 -6.88
N THR A 13 -0.92 -18.90 -7.83
CA THR A 13 -0.90 -18.51 -9.25
C THR A 13 -0.94 -19.76 -10.14
N GLY A 14 -1.20 -19.59 -11.44
CA GLY A 14 -1.14 -20.67 -12.43
C GLY A 14 -1.91 -21.93 -12.06
N ASP A 15 -1.24 -23.08 -12.10
CA ASP A 15 -1.84 -24.38 -11.83
C ASP A 15 -2.48 -24.49 -10.42
N ASN A 16 -2.03 -23.69 -9.45
CA ASN A 16 -2.67 -23.67 -8.13
C ASN A 16 -4.06 -23.01 -8.17
N VAL A 17 -4.27 -22.01 -9.03
CA VAL A 17 -5.60 -21.43 -9.28
C VAL A 17 -6.51 -22.48 -9.91
N ARG A 18 -6.03 -23.17 -10.96
CA ARG A 18 -6.73 -24.30 -11.61
C ARG A 18 -7.17 -25.35 -10.60
N LYS A 19 -6.25 -25.80 -9.74
CA LYS A 19 -6.53 -26.79 -8.68
C LYS A 19 -7.62 -26.31 -7.72
N VAL A 20 -7.57 -25.05 -7.30
CA VAL A 20 -8.55 -24.48 -6.37
C VAL A 20 -9.94 -24.37 -7.01
N PHE A 21 -10.06 -23.89 -8.24
CA PHE A 21 -11.34 -23.81 -8.94
C PHE A 21 -11.91 -25.19 -9.31
N ALA A 22 -11.06 -26.14 -9.72
CA ALA A 22 -11.47 -27.52 -9.93
C ALA A 22 -11.98 -28.16 -8.63
N TYR A 23 -11.30 -27.91 -7.51
CA TYR A 23 -11.74 -28.37 -6.19
C TYR A 23 -13.07 -27.71 -5.77
N ALA A 24 -13.22 -26.40 -5.98
CA ALA A 24 -14.44 -25.65 -5.72
C ALA A 24 -15.65 -26.21 -6.49
N SER A 25 -15.50 -26.34 -7.81
CA SER A 25 -16.53 -26.90 -8.70
C SER A 25 -16.93 -28.33 -8.31
N LYS A 26 -15.94 -29.19 -8.01
CA LYS A 26 -16.17 -30.59 -7.59
C LYS A 26 -16.87 -30.71 -6.23
N HIS A 27 -16.56 -29.82 -5.29
CA HIS A 27 -17.07 -29.89 -3.91
C HIS A 27 -18.27 -28.96 -3.66
N GLY A 28 -18.79 -28.29 -4.70
CA GLY A 28 -20.01 -27.49 -4.63
C GLY A 28 -19.87 -26.27 -3.71
N PHE A 29 -18.82 -25.48 -3.90
CA PHE A 29 -18.69 -24.17 -3.25
C PHE A 29 -18.06 -23.17 -4.21
N ALA A 30 -18.23 -21.88 -3.93
CA ALA A 30 -17.58 -20.78 -4.63
C ALA A 30 -16.77 -19.92 -3.67
N ILE A 31 -15.80 -19.17 -4.20
CA ILE A 31 -14.88 -18.35 -3.41
C ILE A 31 -15.35 -16.90 -3.48
N PRO A 32 -15.57 -16.22 -2.33
CA PRO A 32 -15.89 -14.80 -2.36
C PRO A 32 -14.68 -14.01 -2.85
N ALA A 33 -14.93 -13.07 -3.76
CA ALA A 33 -13.96 -12.12 -4.24
C ALA A 33 -14.28 -10.73 -3.71
N ILE A 34 -13.42 -10.24 -2.82
CA ILE A 34 -13.67 -9.03 -2.05
C ILE A 34 -12.91 -7.86 -2.66
N ASN A 35 -13.64 -6.85 -3.13
CA ASN A 35 -13.06 -5.59 -3.58
C ASN A 35 -12.38 -4.89 -2.41
N CYS A 36 -11.13 -4.50 -2.63
CA CYS A 36 -10.29 -3.88 -1.62
C CYS A 36 -9.75 -2.54 -2.10
N THR A 37 -9.67 -1.60 -1.17
CA THR A 37 -9.27 -0.21 -1.43
C THR A 37 -8.16 0.26 -0.49
N SER A 38 -7.82 -0.52 0.54
CA SER A 38 -6.78 -0.16 1.50
C SER A 38 -6.16 -1.40 2.12
N SER A 39 -5.05 -1.24 2.85
CA SER A 39 -4.51 -2.33 3.67
C SER A 39 -5.52 -2.83 4.71
N SER A 40 -6.37 -1.95 5.24
CA SER A 40 -7.40 -2.30 6.24
C SER A 40 -8.44 -3.27 5.67
N THR A 41 -9.01 -2.94 4.50
CA THR A 41 -10.02 -3.80 3.86
C THR A 41 -9.45 -5.13 3.39
N VAL A 42 -8.19 -5.15 2.90
CA VAL A 42 -7.44 -6.39 2.64
C VAL A 42 -7.31 -7.24 3.91
N ASN A 43 -6.83 -6.64 5.00
CA ASN A 43 -6.57 -7.36 6.25
C ASN A 43 -7.85 -7.95 6.84
N ALA A 44 -8.98 -7.23 6.75
CA ALA A 44 -10.30 -7.71 7.17
C ALA A 44 -10.75 -8.94 6.35
N ALA A 45 -10.61 -8.90 5.02
CA ALA A 45 -10.96 -10.04 4.16
C ALA A 45 -10.08 -11.27 4.45
N LEU A 46 -8.77 -11.08 4.62
CA LEU A 46 -7.84 -12.16 4.97
C LEU A 46 -8.12 -12.75 6.36
N GLU A 47 -8.47 -11.91 7.34
CA GLU A 47 -8.85 -12.36 8.69
C GLU A 47 -10.11 -13.21 8.64
N ALA A 48 -11.15 -12.75 7.93
CA ALA A 48 -12.40 -13.48 7.78
C ALA A 48 -12.18 -14.86 7.17
N ALA A 49 -11.40 -14.95 6.09
CA ALA A 49 -11.10 -16.20 5.42
C ALA A 49 -10.29 -17.17 6.30
N ARG A 50 -9.33 -16.66 7.10
CA ARG A 50 -8.62 -17.46 8.11
C ARG A 50 -9.59 -18.03 9.15
N GLU A 51 -10.49 -17.20 9.67
CA GLU A 51 -11.46 -17.63 10.69
C GLU A 51 -12.49 -18.62 10.14
N SER A 52 -12.90 -18.45 8.89
CA SER A 52 -13.75 -19.42 8.17
C SER A 52 -13.01 -20.67 7.72
N LYS A 53 -11.67 -20.72 7.86
CA LYS A 53 -10.79 -21.75 7.31
C LYS A 53 -11.08 -22.01 5.83
N SER A 54 -10.94 -20.95 5.03
CA SER A 54 -11.34 -20.94 3.63
C SER A 54 -10.34 -20.19 2.74
N PRO A 55 -10.27 -20.52 1.44
CA PRO A 55 -9.61 -19.68 0.45
C PRO A 55 -10.40 -18.38 0.25
N ILE A 56 -9.73 -17.35 -0.29
CA ILE A 56 -10.34 -16.06 -0.60
C ILE A 56 -9.72 -15.47 -1.86
N ILE A 57 -10.49 -14.65 -2.57
CA ILE A 57 -9.98 -13.79 -3.65
C ILE A 57 -9.98 -12.34 -3.15
N ILE A 58 -8.84 -11.67 -3.29
CA ILE A 58 -8.71 -10.23 -3.06
C ILE A 58 -8.67 -9.57 -4.43
N GLN A 59 -9.62 -8.69 -4.70
CA GLN A 59 -9.68 -8.00 -5.99
C GLN A 59 -9.58 -6.48 -5.86
N PHE A 60 -9.01 -5.86 -6.88
CA PHE A 60 -8.92 -4.41 -6.99
C PHE A 60 -9.63 -3.98 -8.26
N SER A 61 -10.67 -3.18 -8.13
CA SER A 61 -11.22 -2.46 -9.29
C SER A 61 -10.32 -1.31 -9.71
N ASN A 62 -10.56 -0.71 -10.88
CA ASN A 62 -9.79 0.44 -11.34
C ASN A 62 -9.83 1.59 -10.31
N GLY A 63 -11.03 1.94 -9.85
CA GLY A 63 -11.24 2.98 -8.83
C GLY A 63 -10.64 2.59 -7.48
N GLY A 64 -10.79 1.33 -7.07
CA GLY A 64 -10.21 0.82 -5.82
C GLY A 64 -8.68 0.84 -5.83
N ALA A 65 -8.06 0.48 -6.96
CA ALA A 65 -6.64 0.55 -7.17
C ALA A 65 -6.13 2.00 -7.14
N ALA A 66 -6.78 2.92 -7.85
CA ALA A 66 -6.42 4.34 -7.81
C ALA A 66 -6.53 4.93 -6.39
N PHE A 67 -7.55 4.51 -5.61
CA PHE A 67 -7.67 4.89 -4.20
C PHE A 67 -6.53 4.32 -3.34
N TYR A 68 -6.09 3.09 -3.62
CA TYR A 68 -4.95 2.45 -2.93
C TYR A 68 -3.64 3.22 -3.13
N ALA A 69 -3.41 3.77 -4.34
CA ALA A 69 -2.30 4.69 -4.60
C ALA A 69 -2.48 6.04 -3.89
N GLY A 70 -3.73 6.48 -3.79
CA GLY A 70 -4.17 7.71 -3.13
C GLY A 70 -4.69 8.73 -4.13
N LYS A 71 -5.90 9.25 -3.88
CA LYS A 71 -6.59 10.23 -4.77
C LYS A 71 -5.83 11.53 -5.04
N GLY A 72 -4.74 11.81 -4.30
CA GLY A 72 -3.85 12.94 -4.57
C GLY A 72 -2.87 12.73 -5.73
N ILE A 73 -2.81 11.52 -6.29
CA ILE A 73 -2.01 11.18 -7.48
C ILE A 73 -2.90 11.27 -8.72
N SER A 74 -2.39 11.87 -9.80
CA SER A 74 -3.11 11.95 -11.06
C SER A 74 -3.30 10.56 -11.66
N ASN A 75 -4.52 10.22 -12.06
CA ASN A 75 -4.81 8.98 -12.80
C ASN A 75 -4.75 9.18 -14.33
N LYS A 76 -3.96 10.14 -14.82
CA LYS A 76 -3.76 10.31 -16.27
C LYS A 76 -3.12 9.03 -16.82
N ASN A 77 -3.66 8.51 -17.92
CA ASN A 77 -3.22 7.25 -18.53
C ASN A 77 -3.22 6.06 -17.54
N GLU A 78 -4.12 6.05 -16.58
CA GLU A 78 -4.25 4.98 -15.56
C GLU A 78 -3.04 4.80 -14.64
N GLU A 79 -2.11 5.76 -14.57
CA GLU A 79 -0.88 5.63 -13.79
C GLU A 79 -1.12 5.38 -12.29
N ALA A 80 -2.13 6.03 -11.70
CA ALA A 80 -2.46 5.83 -10.28
C ALA A 80 -3.12 4.46 -10.04
N ALA A 81 -4.01 4.03 -10.94
CA ALA A 81 -4.63 2.71 -10.88
C ALA A 81 -3.59 1.59 -11.03
N ILE A 82 -2.64 1.71 -11.97
CA ILE A 82 -1.54 0.74 -12.14
C ILE A 82 -0.69 0.69 -10.85
N LEU A 83 -0.22 1.84 -10.37
CA LEU A 83 0.61 1.93 -9.18
C LEU A 83 -0.07 1.34 -7.95
N GLY A 84 -1.35 1.66 -7.75
CA GLY A 84 -2.11 1.23 -6.59
C GLY A 84 -2.48 -0.25 -6.64
N ALA A 85 -2.80 -0.80 -7.80
CA ALA A 85 -3.00 -2.23 -7.98
C ALA A 85 -1.71 -3.00 -7.64
N VAL A 86 -0.57 -2.57 -8.19
CA VAL A 86 0.75 -3.19 -7.92
C VAL A 86 1.12 -3.08 -6.43
N ALA A 87 0.90 -1.93 -5.81
CA ALA A 87 1.15 -1.74 -4.38
C ALA A 87 0.25 -2.63 -3.51
N GLY A 88 -1.04 -2.72 -3.85
CA GLY A 88 -2.01 -3.59 -3.20
C GLY A 88 -1.63 -5.07 -3.32
N ALA A 89 -1.24 -5.51 -4.51
CA ALA A 89 -0.78 -6.89 -4.74
C ALA A 89 0.48 -7.22 -3.92
N HIS A 90 1.47 -6.32 -3.87
CA HIS A 90 2.63 -6.50 -3.01
C HIS A 90 2.27 -6.58 -1.52
N HIS A 91 1.33 -5.76 -1.04
CA HIS A 91 0.83 -5.84 0.33
C HIS A 91 0.21 -7.21 0.61
N VAL A 92 -0.72 -7.67 -0.24
CA VAL A 92 -1.36 -8.99 -0.10
C VAL A 92 -0.32 -10.11 -0.07
N ARG A 93 0.63 -10.11 -1.01
CA ARG A 93 1.72 -11.12 -1.05
C ARG A 93 2.58 -11.12 0.22
N ALA A 94 2.85 -9.95 0.79
CA ALA A 94 3.63 -9.82 2.01
C ALA A 94 2.93 -10.42 3.24
N VAL A 95 1.60 -10.30 3.34
CA VAL A 95 0.86 -10.68 4.56
C VAL A 95 0.08 -11.99 4.45
N ALA A 96 -0.37 -12.42 3.26
CA ALA A 96 -1.26 -13.57 3.07
C ALA A 96 -0.76 -14.86 3.73
N LYS A 97 0.55 -15.14 3.62
CA LYS A 97 1.15 -16.35 4.22
C LYS A 97 1.05 -16.36 5.75
N ALA A 98 1.09 -15.19 6.40
CA ALA A 98 0.94 -15.07 7.85
C ALA A 98 -0.49 -15.38 8.32
N TYR A 99 -1.49 -15.18 7.45
CA TYR A 99 -2.87 -15.59 7.71
C TYR A 99 -3.08 -17.11 7.52
N GLY A 100 -2.14 -17.81 6.87
CA GLY A 100 -2.17 -19.27 6.75
C GLY A 100 -3.22 -19.81 5.77
N ILE A 101 -3.68 -18.97 4.82
CA ILE A 101 -4.71 -19.31 3.84
C ILE A 101 -4.19 -19.14 2.40
N PRO A 102 -4.71 -19.90 1.42
CA PRO A 102 -4.51 -19.64 -0.01
C PRO A 102 -5.30 -18.40 -0.44
N VAL A 103 -4.66 -17.52 -1.20
CA VAL A 103 -5.23 -16.26 -1.68
C VAL A 103 -5.02 -16.11 -3.18
N ILE A 104 -6.08 -15.77 -3.91
CA ILE A 104 -5.99 -15.34 -5.32
C ILE A 104 -6.00 -13.81 -5.33
N ILE A 105 -5.05 -13.18 -6.02
CA ILE A 105 -5.07 -11.73 -6.28
C ILE A 105 -5.65 -11.51 -7.66
N HIS A 106 -6.65 -10.64 -7.76
CA HIS A 106 -7.39 -10.38 -8.97
C HIS A 106 -7.48 -8.86 -9.26
N SER A 107 -7.61 -8.48 -10.53
CA SER A 107 -8.13 -7.16 -10.92
C SER A 107 -9.53 -7.30 -11.47
N ASP A 108 -10.43 -6.42 -11.05
CA ASP A 108 -11.84 -6.42 -11.45
C ASP A 108 -12.04 -5.80 -12.85
N HIS A 109 -13.30 -5.49 -13.21
CA HIS A 109 -13.76 -4.96 -14.49
C HIS A 109 -12.76 -4.00 -15.17
N CYS A 110 -12.37 -4.37 -16.38
CA CYS A 110 -11.53 -3.56 -17.25
C CYS A 110 -12.16 -3.42 -18.62
N ALA A 111 -12.96 -2.37 -18.77
CA ALA A 111 -13.52 -1.95 -20.05
C ALA A 111 -12.44 -1.57 -21.07
N LYS A 112 -12.81 -1.54 -22.35
CA LYS A 112 -11.92 -1.18 -23.46
C LYS A 112 -11.16 0.14 -23.24
N LYS A 113 -11.83 1.13 -22.65
CA LYS A 113 -11.24 2.45 -22.30
C LYS A 113 -10.14 2.35 -21.23
N LEU A 114 -10.17 1.30 -20.41
CA LEU A 114 -9.26 1.05 -19.30
C LEU A 114 -8.11 0.08 -19.66
N LEU A 115 -8.01 -0.38 -20.92
CA LEU A 115 -6.91 -1.25 -21.36
C LEU A 115 -5.50 -0.74 -21.01
N PRO A 116 -5.20 0.58 -20.98
CA PRO A 116 -3.90 1.05 -20.48
C PRO A 116 -3.58 0.59 -19.04
N TRP A 117 -4.59 0.49 -18.17
CA TRP A 117 -4.45 -0.06 -16.82
C TRP A 117 -4.09 -1.55 -16.87
N PHE A 118 -4.81 -2.32 -17.69
CA PHE A 118 -4.57 -3.75 -17.90
C PHE A 118 -3.15 -4.02 -18.42
N ASP A 119 -2.72 -3.26 -19.42
CA ASP A 119 -1.37 -3.35 -20.00
C ASP A 119 -0.28 -3.06 -18.96
N GLY A 120 -0.49 -2.05 -18.11
CA GLY A 120 0.41 -1.71 -17.02
C GLY A 120 0.50 -2.80 -15.95
N MET A 121 -0.62 -3.42 -15.59
CA MET A 121 -0.63 -4.55 -14.66
C MET A 121 0.07 -5.78 -15.25
N LEU A 122 -0.19 -6.11 -16.53
CA LEU A 122 0.49 -7.22 -17.20
C LEU A 122 2.00 -6.98 -17.34
N ALA A 123 2.43 -5.74 -17.57
CA ALA A 123 3.86 -5.43 -17.58
C ALA A 123 4.51 -5.68 -16.20
N ALA A 124 3.82 -5.33 -15.11
CA ALA A 124 4.28 -5.62 -13.75
C ALA A 124 4.29 -7.13 -13.45
N ASP A 125 3.29 -7.87 -13.93
CA ASP A 125 3.25 -9.33 -13.87
C ASP A 125 4.42 -9.98 -14.58
N GLU A 126 4.72 -9.54 -15.82
CA GLU A 126 5.84 -10.05 -16.62
C GLU A 126 7.19 -9.76 -15.95
N GLU A 127 7.37 -8.56 -15.39
CA GLU A 127 8.57 -8.20 -14.63
C GLU A 127 8.72 -9.06 -13.37
N TYR A 128 7.62 -9.29 -12.65
CA TYR A 128 7.62 -10.12 -11.44
C TYR A 128 7.87 -11.60 -11.79
N PHE A 129 7.25 -12.11 -12.87
CA PHE A 129 7.44 -13.46 -13.38
C PHE A 129 8.89 -13.73 -13.76
N ALA A 130 9.56 -12.78 -14.44
CA ALA A 130 10.97 -12.92 -14.80
C ALA A 130 11.90 -13.10 -13.58
N LYS A 131 11.51 -12.56 -12.41
CA LYS A 131 12.30 -12.62 -11.17
C LYS A 131 11.90 -13.77 -10.24
N HIS A 132 10.62 -14.16 -10.26
CA HIS A 132 10.04 -15.06 -9.25
C HIS A 132 9.46 -16.36 -9.81
N GLY A 133 9.34 -16.49 -11.14
CA GLY A 133 8.76 -17.66 -11.80
C GLY A 133 7.23 -17.77 -11.68
N GLU A 134 6.57 -16.73 -11.19
CA GLU A 134 5.12 -16.61 -11.07
C GLU A 134 4.69 -15.15 -11.24
N PRO A 135 3.47 -14.85 -11.72
CA PRO A 135 3.00 -13.48 -11.90
C PRO A 135 2.74 -12.78 -10.55
N LEU A 136 2.64 -11.44 -10.57
CA LEU A 136 2.35 -10.65 -9.38
C LEU A 136 0.89 -10.89 -8.95
N PHE A 137 -0.02 -10.81 -9.92
CA PHE A 137 -1.43 -11.16 -9.83
C PHE A 137 -1.66 -12.63 -10.16
N SER A 138 -2.73 -13.20 -9.61
CA SER A 138 -3.17 -14.57 -9.92
C SER A 138 -4.04 -14.59 -11.18
N SER A 139 -4.85 -13.54 -11.36
CA SER A 139 -5.77 -13.39 -12.47
C SER A 139 -6.07 -11.92 -12.77
N HIS A 140 -6.55 -11.65 -13.98
CA HIS A 140 -7.09 -10.35 -14.39
C HIS A 140 -8.41 -10.53 -15.11
N MET A 141 -9.26 -9.50 -15.09
CA MET A 141 -10.55 -9.48 -15.75
C MET A 141 -10.57 -8.52 -16.94
N LEU A 142 -11.16 -8.96 -18.05
CA LEU A 142 -11.57 -8.10 -19.17
C LEU A 142 -13.09 -8.09 -19.25
N ASP A 143 -13.65 -6.89 -19.20
CA ASP A 143 -15.07 -6.64 -19.40
C ASP A 143 -15.25 -5.86 -20.70
N LEU A 144 -15.45 -6.57 -21.81
CA LEU A 144 -15.76 -5.94 -23.09
C LEU A 144 -17.21 -6.28 -23.48
N SER A 145 -18.09 -6.40 -22.48
CA SER A 145 -19.49 -6.78 -22.67
C SER A 145 -20.32 -5.75 -23.44
N GLU A 146 -19.91 -4.48 -23.41
CA GLU A 146 -20.49 -3.39 -24.20
C GLU A 146 -20.07 -3.43 -25.69
N ASP A 147 -18.96 -4.11 -26.02
CA ASP A 147 -18.49 -4.30 -27.39
C ASP A 147 -19.20 -5.51 -28.05
N SER A 148 -19.05 -5.68 -29.38
CA SER A 148 -19.62 -6.85 -30.04
C SER A 148 -18.95 -8.14 -29.53
N LYS A 149 -19.70 -9.25 -29.51
CA LYS A 149 -19.19 -10.56 -29.07
C LYS A 149 -17.88 -10.93 -29.80
N GLU A 150 -17.84 -10.70 -31.11
CA GLU A 150 -16.68 -11.04 -31.95
C GLU A 150 -15.46 -10.22 -31.54
N GLU A 151 -15.63 -8.91 -31.33
CA GLU A 151 -14.54 -8.03 -30.89
C GLU A 151 -14.08 -8.35 -29.47
N ASN A 152 -15.01 -8.62 -28.56
CA ASN A 152 -14.72 -9.03 -27.18
C ASN A 152 -13.86 -10.30 -27.16
N ILE A 153 -14.28 -11.36 -27.89
CA ILE A 153 -13.50 -12.60 -28.02
C ILE A 153 -12.13 -12.34 -28.66
N GLU A 154 -12.06 -11.55 -29.73
CA GLU A 154 -10.80 -11.25 -30.42
C GLU A 154 -9.77 -10.59 -29.49
N ILE A 155 -10.18 -9.52 -28.79
CA ILE A 155 -9.31 -8.79 -27.87
C ILE A 155 -8.91 -9.69 -26.70
N CYS A 156 -9.85 -10.43 -26.11
CA CYS A 156 -9.54 -11.36 -25.03
C CYS A 156 -8.58 -12.46 -25.46
N VAL A 157 -8.72 -13.04 -26.66
CA VAL A 157 -7.77 -14.02 -27.22
C VAL A 157 -6.36 -13.43 -27.33
N LYS A 158 -6.23 -12.19 -27.80
CA LYS A 158 -4.94 -11.49 -27.88
C LYS A 158 -4.27 -11.38 -26.51
N TYR A 159 -5.02 -10.97 -25.48
CA TYR A 159 -4.49 -10.88 -24.11
C TYR A 159 -4.23 -12.25 -23.48
N LEU A 160 -5.09 -13.24 -23.74
CA LEU A 160 -4.94 -14.60 -23.23
C LEU A 160 -3.64 -15.24 -23.73
N HIS A 161 -3.25 -14.99 -24.99
CA HIS A 161 -1.93 -15.41 -25.50
C HIS A 161 -0.75 -14.79 -24.74
N ARG A 162 -0.88 -13.56 -24.24
CA ARG A 162 0.15 -12.90 -23.42
C ARG A 162 0.15 -13.48 -22.00
N MET A 163 -1.02 -13.58 -21.38
CA MET A 163 -1.21 -14.09 -20.01
C MET A 163 -0.83 -15.58 -19.86
N ALA A 164 -1.11 -16.40 -20.87
CA ALA A 164 -0.77 -17.82 -20.86
C ALA A 164 0.75 -18.07 -20.75
N LYS A 165 1.59 -17.18 -21.29
CA LYS A 165 3.06 -17.29 -21.21
C LYS A 165 3.59 -17.16 -19.77
N ILE A 166 2.83 -16.49 -18.91
CA ILE A 166 3.17 -16.26 -17.50
C ILE A 166 2.23 -17.01 -16.55
N ASN A 167 1.43 -17.96 -17.07
CA ASN A 167 0.44 -18.72 -16.30
C ASN A 167 -0.53 -17.84 -15.48
N CYS A 168 -0.93 -16.69 -16.02
CA CYS A 168 -1.94 -15.82 -15.41
C CYS A 168 -3.33 -16.19 -15.92
N HIS A 169 -4.33 -16.24 -15.03
CA HIS A 169 -5.70 -16.64 -15.36
C HIS A 169 -6.51 -15.45 -15.88
N LEU A 170 -7.28 -15.63 -16.95
CA LEU A 170 -8.17 -14.59 -17.50
C LEU A 170 -9.62 -14.83 -17.09
N GLU A 171 -10.24 -13.81 -16.50
CA GLU A 171 -11.70 -13.73 -16.37
C GLU A 171 -12.24 -12.86 -17.51
N MET A 172 -13.28 -13.33 -18.19
CA MET A 172 -13.94 -12.62 -19.29
C MET A 172 -15.42 -12.45 -18.98
N GLU A 173 -15.98 -11.27 -19.27
CA GLU A 173 -17.42 -11.04 -19.22
C GLU A 173 -18.06 -11.03 -20.61
N ILE A 174 -19.29 -11.57 -20.68
CA ILE A 174 -20.10 -11.59 -21.87
C ILE A 174 -21.59 -11.33 -21.55
N GLY A 175 -22.22 -10.50 -22.37
CA GLY A 175 -23.60 -10.05 -22.17
C GLY A 175 -23.66 -8.85 -21.24
N ILE A 176 -24.75 -8.09 -21.31
CA ILE A 176 -24.88 -6.84 -20.56
C ILE A 176 -25.45 -7.14 -19.17
N THR A 177 -24.65 -6.90 -18.13
CA THR A 177 -25.08 -6.90 -16.73
C THR A 177 -25.76 -5.58 -16.39
N GLY A 178 -26.81 -5.62 -15.56
CA GLY A 178 -27.53 -4.39 -15.19
C GLY A 178 -26.80 -3.57 -14.12
N GLY A 179 -27.17 -2.30 -13.96
CA GLY A 179 -26.72 -1.45 -12.84
C GLY A 179 -25.38 -0.74 -13.07
N GLU A 180 -24.78 -0.17 -12.02
CA GLU A 180 -23.52 0.59 -12.12
C GLU A 180 -22.35 -0.12 -11.41
N GLU A 181 -21.27 -0.40 -12.14
CA GLU A 181 -19.96 -0.80 -11.58
C GLU A 181 -18.83 0.05 -12.17
N ASP A 182 -17.91 0.52 -11.31
CA ASP A 182 -16.71 1.29 -11.70
C ASP A 182 -16.97 2.46 -12.69
N GLY A 183 -18.15 3.08 -12.63
CA GLY A 183 -18.54 4.20 -13.48
C GLY A 183 -19.06 3.80 -14.87
N VAL A 184 -19.47 2.54 -15.05
CA VAL A 184 -20.24 2.02 -16.18
C VAL A 184 -21.67 1.77 -15.68
N ASP A 185 -22.67 2.46 -16.23
CA ASP A 185 -24.09 2.37 -15.79
C ASP A 185 -24.97 1.77 -16.90
N ASN A 186 -25.48 0.56 -16.63
CA ASN A 186 -26.36 -0.24 -17.47
C ASN A 186 -27.79 -0.32 -16.91
N SER A 187 -28.20 0.62 -16.05
CA SER A 187 -29.52 0.59 -15.41
C SER A 187 -30.72 0.74 -16.36
N ASP A 188 -30.50 1.25 -17.59
CA ASP A 188 -31.55 1.57 -18.58
C ASP A 188 -31.71 0.54 -19.74
N VAL A 189 -31.03 -0.61 -19.70
CA VAL A 189 -30.97 -1.58 -20.83
C VAL A 189 -32.19 -2.52 -20.89
N ASP A 190 -32.66 -2.85 -22.11
CA ASP A 190 -33.85 -3.69 -22.36
C ASP A 190 -33.65 -5.17 -21.96
N ASN A 191 -34.69 -5.77 -21.38
CA ASN A 191 -34.65 -7.02 -20.58
C ASN A 191 -34.29 -8.27 -21.40
N ALA A 192 -34.54 -8.26 -22.71
CA ALA A 192 -34.23 -9.37 -23.61
C ALA A 192 -32.73 -9.43 -24.00
N SER A 193 -32.00 -8.32 -23.87
CA SER A 193 -30.56 -8.24 -24.12
C SER A 193 -29.72 -8.61 -22.90
N LEU A 194 -30.36 -8.91 -21.75
CA LEU A 194 -29.72 -9.13 -20.45
C LEU A 194 -29.26 -10.58 -20.18
N TYR A 195 -29.48 -11.52 -21.11
CA TYR A 195 -29.16 -12.93 -20.89
C TYR A 195 -28.23 -13.49 -21.96
N THR A 196 -27.06 -13.95 -21.54
CA THR A 196 -26.09 -14.64 -22.39
C THR A 196 -26.70 -15.91 -22.98
N GLN A 197 -26.38 -16.24 -24.24
CA GLN A 197 -26.86 -17.46 -24.88
C GLN A 197 -25.86 -18.60 -24.70
N PRO A 198 -26.30 -19.89 -24.66
CA PRO A 198 -25.39 -21.03 -24.57
C PRO A 198 -24.34 -21.10 -25.69
N GLN A 199 -24.69 -20.61 -26.89
CA GLN A 199 -23.76 -20.54 -28.02
C GLN A 199 -22.59 -19.59 -27.73
N ASP A 200 -22.83 -18.47 -27.05
CA ASP A 200 -21.78 -17.49 -26.74
C ASP A 200 -20.73 -18.11 -25.80
N ILE A 201 -21.19 -18.88 -24.80
CA ILE A 201 -20.32 -19.63 -23.90
C ILE A 201 -19.48 -20.67 -24.67
N LEU A 202 -20.10 -21.36 -25.63
CA LEU A 202 -19.40 -22.34 -26.46
C LEU A 202 -18.34 -21.67 -27.36
N ASP A 203 -18.65 -20.52 -27.96
CA ASP A 203 -17.73 -19.78 -28.81
C ASP A 203 -16.49 -19.33 -28.02
N ILE A 204 -16.70 -18.76 -26.83
CA ILE A 204 -15.62 -18.36 -25.90
C ILE A 204 -14.79 -19.57 -25.50
N TYR A 205 -15.44 -20.65 -25.05
CA TYR A 205 -14.75 -21.87 -24.63
C TYR A 205 -13.88 -22.44 -25.75
N ASN A 206 -14.40 -22.53 -26.97
CA ASN A 206 -13.67 -23.01 -28.15
C ASN A 206 -12.50 -22.11 -28.55
N ALA A 207 -12.62 -20.79 -28.35
CA ALA A 207 -11.54 -19.86 -28.62
C ALA A 207 -10.42 -20.00 -27.57
N PHE A 208 -10.79 -20.07 -26.29
CA PHE A 208 -9.84 -19.94 -25.19
C PHE A 208 -9.14 -21.26 -24.85
N SER A 209 -9.87 -22.37 -24.87
CA SER A 209 -9.33 -23.72 -24.57
C SER A 209 -8.20 -24.16 -25.51
N LYS A 210 -8.09 -23.56 -26.70
CA LYS A 210 -6.97 -23.78 -27.63
C LYS A 210 -5.66 -23.15 -27.15
N ILE A 211 -5.74 -22.19 -26.23
CA ILE A 211 -4.61 -21.40 -25.73
C ILE A 211 -4.24 -21.88 -24.32
N THR A 212 -5.22 -21.97 -23.43
CA THR A 212 -5.04 -22.37 -22.03
C THR A 212 -6.39 -22.79 -21.43
N ASP A 213 -6.37 -23.52 -20.32
CA ASP A 213 -7.52 -23.84 -19.48
C ASP A 213 -7.66 -22.89 -18.27
N LEU A 214 -6.76 -21.90 -18.14
CA LEU A 214 -6.79 -20.88 -17.09
C LEU A 214 -7.68 -19.70 -17.50
N PHE A 215 -8.98 -19.96 -17.65
CA PHE A 215 -9.96 -18.93 -17.88
C PHE A 215 -11.30 -19.21 -17.18
N SER A 216 -12.04 -18.14 -16.89
CA SER A 216 -13.39 -18.20 -16.36
C SER A 216 -14.29 -17.20 -17.07
N ILE A 217 -15.60 -17.47 -17.07
CA ILE A 217 -16.57 -16.67 -17.81
C ILE A 217 -17.59 -16.09 -16.83
N ALA A 218 -17.76 -14.78 -16.82
CA ALA A 218 -18.91 -14.12 -16.24
C ALA A 218 -19.99 -13.99 -17.32
N ALA A 219 -21.13 -14.60 -17.08
CA ALA A 219 -22.27 -14.54 -18.00
C ALA A 219 -23.35 -13.65 -17.39
N ALA A 220 -24.04 -12.89 -18.22
CA ALA A 220 -25.25 -12.19 -17.81
C ALA A 220 -26.40 -13.18 -17.66
N PHE A 221 -26.89 -13.37 -16.43
CA PHE A 221 -28.06 -14.19 -16.12
C PHE A 221 -29.10 -13.41 -15.29
N GLY A 222 -29.21 -12.10 -15.53
CA GLY A 222 -30.05 -11.19 -14.73
C GLY A 222 -29.37 -10.70 -13.45
N ASN A 223 -28.05 -10.82 -13.38
CA ASN A 223 -27.23 -10.25 -12.32
C ASN A 223 -26.99 -8.75 -12.53
N VAL A 224 -26.92 -8.01 -11.43
CA VAL A 224 -26.89 -6.54 -11.43
C VAL A 224 -25.86 -6.06 -10.42
N HIS A 225 -25.04 -5.09 -10.81
CA HIS A 225 -23.99 -4.54 -9.96
C HIS A 225 -24.54 -3.49 -9.00
N GLY A 226 -24.43 -3.72 -7.69
CA GLY A 226 -24.94 -2.83 -6.64
C GLY A 226 -26.05 -3.45 -5.79
N VAL A 227 -26.74 -2.64 -4.99
CA VAL A 227 -27.89 -3.07 -4.19
C VAL A 227 -29.12 -2.32 -4.66
N TYR A 228 -30.04 -3.01 -5.33
CA TYR A 228 -31.30 -2.44 -5.80
C TYR A 228 -32.48 -2.90 -4.95
N ALA A 229 -33.56 -2.12 -5.01
CA ALA A 229 -34.82 -2.54 -4.41
C ALA A 229 -35.25 -3.90 -5.00
N PRO A 230 -35.79 -4.83 -4.18
CA PRO A 230 -36.25 -6.12 -4.66
C PRO A 230 -37.23 -5.97 -5.85
N GLY A 231 -36.92 -6.59 -6.99
CA GLY A 231 -37.82 -6.68 -8.15
C GLY A 231 -37.39 -5.96 -9.44
N ASN A 232 -36.28 -5.21 -9.46
CA ASN A 232 -35.84 -4.49 -10.67
C ASN A 232 -35.26 -5.39 -11.78
N VAL A 233 -34.53 -6.46 -11.41
CA VAL A 233 -34.05 -7.50 -12.34
C VAL A 233 -34.21 -8.85 -11.64
N LYS A 234 -34.62 -9.87 -12.39
CA LYS A 234 -34.79 -11.23 -11.86
C LYS A 234 -33.57 -12.06 -12.23
N LEU A 235 -32.87 -12.55 -11.22
CA LEU A 235 -31.81 -13.54 -11.40
C LEU A 235 -32.40 -14.83 -11.96
N HIS A 236 -31.70 -15.42 -12.93
CA HIS A 236 -32.02 -16.71 -13.54
C HIS A 236 -30.80 -17.67 -13.48
N PRO A 237 -30.34 -18.08 -12.28
CA PRO A 237 -29.15 -18.93 -12.13
C PRO A 237 -29.25 -20.28 -12.87
N GLU A 238 -30.47 -20.75 -13.14
CA GLU A 238 -30.73 -21.97 -13.92
C GLU A 238 -30.21 -21.89 -15.37
N LEU A 239 -29.99 -20.70 -15.91
CA LEU A 239 -29.38 -20.51 -17.23
C LEU A 239 -27.94 -21.04 -17.28
N LEU A 240 -27.19 -20.91 -16.18
CA LEU A 240 -25.83 -21.44 -16.07
C LEU A 240 -25.81 -22.96 -16.26
N GLY A 241 -26.81 -23.67 -15.73
CA GLY A 241 -26.97 -25.12 -15.93
C GLY A 241 -27.20 -25.48 -17.40
N LYS A 242 -27.98 -24.66 -18.13
CA LYS A 242 -28.17 -24.84 -19.58
C LYS A 242 -26.87 -24.62 -20.34
N HIS A 243 -26.08 -23.62 -19.96
CA HIS A 243 -24.77 -23.37 -20.58
C HIS A 243 -23.79 -24.54 -20.35
N GLN A 244 -23.70 -25.07 -19.12
CA GLN A 244 -22.87 -26.26 -18.84
C GLN A 244 -23.29 -27.45 -19.71
N ALA A 245 -24.58 -27.77 -19.73
CA ALA A 245 -25.11 -28.89 -20.49
C ALA A 245 -24.85 -28.75 -21.99
N TYR A 246 -25.04 -27.54 -22.54
CA TYR A 246 -24.80 -27.25 -23.93
C TYR A 246 -23.32 -27.42 -24.32
N VAL A 247 -22.39 -26.83 -23.56
CA VAL A 247 -20.95 -26.98 -23.81
C VAL A 247 -20.52 -28.45 -23.69
N LYS A 248 -21.03 -29.16 -22.67
CA LYS A 248 -20.78 -30.58 -22.48
C LYS A 248 -21.22 -31.40 -23.69
N GLU A 249 -22.44 -31.19 -24.17
CA GLU A 249 -23.02 -31.92 -25.31
C GLU A 249 -22.26 -31.65 -26.61
N GLN A 250 -22.01 -30.38 -26.92
CA GLN A 250 -21.36 -29.98 -28.17
C GLN A 250 -19.90 -30.45 -28.25
N LEU A 251 -19.19 -30.45 -27.12
CA LEU A 251 -17.78 -30.84 -27.06
C LEU A 251 -17.55 -32.28 -26.56
N LYS A 252 -18.62 -33.00 -26.20
CA LYS A 252 -18.59 -34.37 -25.65
C LYS A 252 -17.64 -34.52 -24.45
N LEU A 253 -17.72 -33.56 -23.52
CA LEU A 253 -16.89 -33.56 -22.31
C LEU A 253 -17.47 -34.47 -21.23
N GLU A 254 -16.61 -35.07 -20.42
CA GLU A 254 -17.02 -35.96 -19.33
C GLU A 254 -17.59 -35.18 -18.13
N SER A 255 -17.03 -34.00 -17.84
CA SER A 255 -17.46 -33.17 -16.72
C SER A 255 -18.87 -32.62 -16.94
N ASP A 256 -19.70 -32.65 -15.90
CA ASP A 256 -21.00 -31.96 -15.87
C ASP A 256 -20.87 -30.44 -15.71
N LYS A 257 -19.68 -29.96 -15.32
CA LYS A 257 -19.38 -28.53 -15.12
C LYS A 257 -18.06 -28.18 -15.84
N PRO A 258 -18.01 -28.23 -17.18
CA PRO A 258 -16.80 -27.95 -17.93
C PRO A 258 -16.38 -26.46 -17.90
N VAL A 259 -17.31 -25.55 -17.62
CA VAL A 259 -17.07 -24.10 -17.57
C VAL A 259 -16.97 -23.64 -16.11
N TRP A 260 -16.00 -22.78 -15.81
CA TRP A 260 -15.97 -22.06 -14.53
C TRP A 260 -16.69 -20.72 -14.69
N PHE A 261 -17.85 -20.62 -14.05
CA PHE A 261 -18.62 -19.38 -14.04
C PHE A 261 -18.19 -18.46 -12.89
N VAL A 262 -18.36 -17.17 -13.14
CA VAL A 262 -18.22 -16.11 -12.15
C VAL A 262 -19.54 -15.39 -11.99
N PHE A 263 -19.93 -15.13 -10.74
CA PHE A 263 -21.14 -14.42 -10.39
C PHE A 263 -20.79 -12.99 -9.96
N HIS A 264 -20.96 -12.03 -10.85
CA HIS A 264 -20.89 -10.60 -10.50
C HIS A 264 -22.21 -10.06 -9.97
N GLY A 265 -22.20 -8.96 -9.22
CA GLY A 265 -23.43 -8.40 -8.69
C GLY A 265 -24.12 -9.31 -7.65
N GLY A 266 -23.35 -10.09 -6.88
CA GLY A 266 -23.91 -11.03 -5.90
C GLY A 266 -24.58 -10.36 -4.69
N SER A 267 -24.27 -9.09 -4.41
CA SER A 267 -24.83 -8.35 -3.28
C SER A 267 -26.36 -8.19 -3.38
N GLY A 268 -27.07 -8.60 -2.34
CA GLY A 268 -28.55 -8.58 -2.30
C GLY A 268 -29.24 -9.80 -2.93
N SER A 269 -28.49 -10.74 -3.52
CA SER A 269 -29.04 -12.02 -4.02
C SER A 269 -29.55 -12.90 -2.87
N THR A 270 -30.55 -13.75 -3.13
CA THR A 270 -31.05 -14.68 -2.11
C THR A 270 -30.09 -15.85 -1.90
N GLU A 271 -30.09 -16.46 -0.70
CA GLU A 271 -29.29 -17.67 -0.43
C GLU A 271 -29.60 -18.80 -1.42
N LEU A 272 -30.86 -18.91 -1.87
CA LEU A 272 -31.27 -19.93 -2.84
C LEU A 272 -30.64 -19.66 -4.21
N ASP A 273 -30.68 -18.43 -4.71
CA ASP A 273 -30.12 -18.08 -6.01
C ASP A 273 -28.59 -18.28 -6.03
N ILE A 274 -27.92 -17.86 -4.96
CA ILE A 274 -26.48 -18.08 -4.78
C ILE A 274 -26.17 -19.58 -4.81
N LYS A 275 -26.90 -20.38 -4.02
CA LYS A 275 -26.69 -21.83 -3.98
C LYS A 275 -26.93 -22.47 -5.34
N THR A 276 -28.00 -22.10 -6.05
CA THR A 276 -28.30 -22.61 -7.38
C THR A 276 -27.20 -22.25 -8.38
N ALA A 277 -26.65 -21.03 -8.33
CA ALA A 277 -25.54 -20.62 -9.18
C ALA A 277 -24.28 -21.47 -8.91
N VAL A 278 -23.94 -21.71 -7.65
CA VAL A 278 -22.83 -22.58 -7.23
C VAL A 278 -23.05 -24.02 -7.70
N ASP A 279 -24.27 -24.53 -7.56
CA ASP A 279 -24.66 -25.87 -8.04
C ASP A 279 -24.46 -25.99 -9.56
N PHE A 280 -24.56 -24.90 -10.32
CA PHE A 280 -24.30 -24.85 -11.77
C PHE A 280 -22.88 -24.41 -12.19
N GLY A 281 -21.93 -24.42 -11.26
CA GLY A 281 -20.50 -24.29 -11.58
C GLY A 281 -19.95 -22.87 -11.46
N VAL A 282 -20.64 -21.99 -10.73
CA VAL A 282 -20.00 -20.78 -10.21
C VAL A 282 -18.91 -21.18 -9.22
N VAL A 283 -17.69 -20.66 -9.43
CA VAL A 283 -16.53 -20.87 -8.55
C VAL A 283 -16.04 -19.59 -7.87
N LYS A 284 -16.49 -18.43 -8.34
CA LYS A 284 -16.17 -17.09 -7.82
C LYS A 284 -17.45 -16.25 -7.75
N MET A 285 -17.65 -15.51 -6.66
CA MET A 285 -18.69 -14.49 -6.57
C MET A 285 -18.10 -13.17 -6.07
N ASN A 286 -18.33 -12.08 -6.80
CA ASN A 286 -17.87 -10.76 -6.41
C ASN A 286 -18.74 -10.22 -5.26
N VAL A 287 -18.10 -9.59 -4.27
CA VAL A 287 -18.78 -8.93 -3.15
C VAL A 287 -18.06 -7.62 -2.86
N ASP A 288 -18.71 -6.50 -3.17
CA ASP A 288 -18.20 -5.16 -2.92
C ASP A 288 -19.14 -4.35 -2.01
N THR A 289 -20.26 -3.88 -2.54
CA THR A 289 -21.20 -2.94 -1.88
C THR A 289 -21.61 -3.36 -0.47
N ASP A 290 -21.87 -4.65 -0.27
CA ASP A 290 -22.19 -5.19 1.05
C ASP A 290 -21.05 -5.04 2.08
N THR A 291 -19.80 -5.22 1.63
CA THR A 291 -18.62 -5.06 2.48
C THR A 291 -18.27 -3.60 2.70
N GLN A 292 -18.51 -2.72 1.72
CA GLN A 292 -18.41 -1.27 1.91
C GLN A 292 -19.39 -0.79 3.00
N TRP A 293 -20.65 -1.22 2.92
CA TRP A 293 -21.67 -0.91 3.93
C TRP A 293 -21.30 -1.46 5.30
N ALA A 294 -20.82 -2.71 5.36
CA ALA A 294 -20.38 -3.32 6.62
C ALA A 294 -19.20 -2.56 7.25
N TYR A 295 -18.22 -2.17 6.45
CA TYR A 295 -17.07 -1.41 6.92
C TYR A 295 -17.48 -0.03 7.45
N TRP A 296 -18.31 0.71 6.71
CA TRP A 296 -18.88 1.99 7.17
C TRP A 296 -19.68 1.83 8.47
N LYS A 297 -20.54 0.80 8.54
CA LYS A 297 -21.39 0.53 9.72
C LYS A 297 -20.55 0.38 10.98
N GLY A 298 -19.40 -0.28 10.93
CA GLY A 298 -18.51 -0.40 12.11
C GLY A 298 -17.98 0.94 12.60
N ILE A 299 -17.63 1.86 11.70
CA ILE A 299 -17.20 3.23 12.05
C ILE A 299 -18.38 3.99 12.67
N ARG A 300 -19.54 3.97 12.01
CA ARG A 300 -20.76 4.64 12.47
C ARG A 300 -21.17 4.16 13.87
N ASP A 301 -21.24 2.85 14.07
CA ASP A 301 -21.68 2.26 15.34
C ASP A 301 -20.65 2.53 16.46
N PHE A 302 -19.36 2.63 16.14
CA PHE A 302 -18.35 3.08 17.11
C PHE A 302 -18.55 4.55 17.48
N TYR A 303 -18.73 5.42 16.48
CA TYR A 303 -18.98 6.84 16.69
C TYR A 303 -20.20 7.06 17.60
N GLU A 304 -21.34 6.44 17.31
CA GLU A 304 -22.56 6.62 18.13
C GLU A 304 -22.34 6.19 19.59
N LYS A 305 -21.62 5.08 19.82
CA LYS A 305 -21.31 4.59 21.19
C LYS A 305 -20.31 5.47 21.94
N LYS A 306 -19.45 6.20 21.21
CA LYS A 306 -18.34 6.98 21.76
C LYS A 306 -18.44 8.47 21.44
N LYS A 307 -19.64 8.92 21.06
CA LYS A 307 -19.90 10.27 20.56
C LYS A 307 -19.33 11.32 21.50
N ASP A 308 -19.64 11.23 22.78
CA ASP A 308 -19.21 12.20 23.80
C ASP A 308 -17.70 12.18 24.08
N TYR A 309 -16.98 11.15 23.61
CA TYR A 309 -15.53 10.99 23.74
C TYR A 309 -14.79 11.36 22.45
N LEU A 310 -15.49 11.73 21.38
CA LEU A 310 -14.91 12.00 20.05
C LEU A 310 -14.99 13.47 19.62
N GLN A 311 -15.58 14.33 20.43
CA GLN A 311 -15.79 15.75 20.09
C GLN A 311 -14.55 16.62 20.35
N ALA A 312 -13.67 16.20 21.26
CA ALA A 312 -12.48 16.96 21.64
C ALA A 312 -11.31 16.02 21.98
N GLN A 313 -10.08 16.54 21.89
CA GLN A 313 -8.89 15.77 22.31
C GLN A 313 -8.85 15.54 23.83
N VAL A 314 -9.37 16.49 24.60
CA VAL A 314 -9.50 16.48 26.06
C VAL A 314 -10.89 17.00 26.43
N GLY A 315 -11.54 16.37 27.39
CA GLY A 315 -12.91 16.67 27.82
C GLY A 315 -13.89 15.58 27.36
N ASN A 316 -14.55 14.93 28.33
CA ASN A 316 -15.57 13.90 28.10
C ASN A 316 -16.49 13.80 29.35
N PRO A 317 -17.52 12.92 29.36
CA PRO A 317 -18.43 12.78 30.50
C PRO A 317 -17.78 12.41 31.84
N GLU A 318 -16.55 11.90 31.83
CA GLU A 318 -15.78 11.58 33.05
C GLU A 318 -15.00 12.81 33.59
N GLY A 319 -14.97 13.91 32.86
CA GLY A 319 -14.42 15.20 33.30
C GLY A 319 -13.81 16.04 32.19
N ALA A 320 -13.80 17.36 32.39
CA ALA A 320 -13.31 18.35 31.43
C ALA A 320 -11.82 18.20 31.07
N ASN A 321 -11.01 17.60 31.96
CA ASN A 321 -9.56 17.42 31.76
C ASN A 321 -9.16 15.98 31.37
N LYS A 322 -10.13 15.11 31.03
CA LYS A 322 -9.84 13.71 30.68
C LYS A 322 -9.46 13.57 29.19
N PRO A 323 -8.34 12.89 28.86
CA PRO A 323 -7.89 12.75 27.48
C PRO A 323 -8.65 11.65 26.72
N ASN A 324 -9.00 11.93 25.47
CA ASN A 324 -9.76 11.00 24.60
C ASN A 324 -8.89 10.20 23.62
N LYS A 325 -7.55 10.31 23.70
CA LYS A 325 -6.62 9.66 22.77
C LYS A 325 -6.89 8.17 22.55
N LYS A 326 -7.27 7.45 23.60
CA LYS A 326 -7.57 6.01 23.52
C LYS A 326 -8.84 5.68 22.73
N VAL A 327 -9.64 6.68 22.37
CA VAL A 327 -10.91 6.53 21.66
C VAL A 327 -10.79 7.01 20.21
N TYR A 328 -10.21 8.20 19.98
CA TYR A 328 -10.08 8.75 18.61
C TYR A 328 -8.89 8.19 17.81
N ASP A 329 -7.99 7.41 18.45
CA ASP A 329 -6.89 6.75 17.75
C ASP A 329 -7.43 5.92 16.57
N PRO A 330 -6.98 6.18 15.32
CA PRO A 330 -7.46 5.45 14.15
C PRO A 330 -7.41 3.94 14.28
N ARG A 331 -6.41 3.41 14.99
CA ARG A 331 -6.27 1.95 15.21
C ARG A 331 -7.44 1.35 15.98
N VAL A 332 -8.19 2.15 16.73
CA VAL A 332 -9.33 1.70 17.52
C VAL A 332 -10.57 1.64 16.63
N TRP A 333 -10.97 2.74 16.00
CA TRP A 333 -12.22 2.78 15.24
C TRP A 333 -12.10 2.14 13.86
N VAL A 334 -10.92 2.15 13.21
CA VAL A 334 -10.67 1.35 11.99
C VAL A 334 -10.81 -0.13 12.32
N ARG A 335 -10.32 -0.58 13.49
CA ARG A 335 -10.47 -1.98 13.90
C ARG A 335 -11.93 -2.37 14.12
N GLU A 336 -12.77 -1.47 14.62
CA GLU A 336 -14.21 -1.74 14.71
C GLU A 336 -14.88 -1.84 13.32
N ALA A 337 -14.43 -1.05 12.34
CA ALA A 337 -14.82 -1.19 10.93
C ALA A 337 -14.43 -2.57 10.37
N GLU A 338 -13.17 -2.98 10.58
CA GLU A 338 -12.65 -4.28 10.16
C GLU A 338 -13.50 -5.43 10.75
N LYS A 339 -13.81 -5.41 12.05
CA LYS A 339 -14.62 -6.48 12.68
C LYS A 339 -15.99 -6.67 12.05
N VAL A 340 -16.66 -5.58 11.69
CA VAL A 340 -17.99 -5.66 11.05
C VAL A 340 -17.86 -6.15 9.61
N MET A 341 -16.83 -5.71 8.88
CA MET A 341 -16.52 -6.25 7.55
C MET A 341 -16.15 -7.75 7.62
N VAL A 342 -15.36 -8.18 8.61
CA VAL A 342 -15.00 -9.59 8.84
C VAL A 342 -16.25 -10.44 8.96
N ALA A 343 -17.21 -10.02 9.78
CA ALA A 343 -18.47 -10.73 9.94
C ALA A 343 -19.27 -10.81 8.63
N ARG A 344 -19.27 -9.75 7.81
CA ARG A 344 -19.95 -9.77 6.51
C ARG A 344 -19.28 -10.71 5.49
N VAL A 345 -17.94 -10.76 5.48
CA VAL A 345 -17.18 -11.69 4.62
C VAL A 345 -17.39 -13.13 5.10
N GLN A 346 -17.44 -13.39 6.40
CA GLN A 346 -17.79 -14.71 6.96
C GLN A 346 -19.18 -15.18 6.52
N GLN A 347 -20.15 -14.26 6.48
CA GLN A 347 -21.48 -14.58 5.93
C GLN A 347 -21.40 -14.93 4.44
N ALA A 348 -20.66 -14.17 3.62
CA ALA A 348 -20.46 -14.53 2.20
C ALA A 348 -19.78 -15.90 2.04
N CYS A 349 -18.78 -16.22 2.86
CA CYS A 349 -18.19 -17.56 2.92
C CYS A 349 -19.23 -18.63 3.22
N LYS A 350 -20.15 -18.39 4.16
CA LYS A 350 -21.22 -19.32 4.50
C LYS A 350 -22.21 -19.51 3.34
N ASP A 351 -22.66 -18.42 2.72
CA ASP A 351 -23.66 -18.42 1.63
C ASP A 351 -23.13 -19.20 0.41
N LEU A 352 -21.82 -19.08 0.14
CA LEU A 352 -21.15 -19.75 -0.97
C LEU A 352 -20.73 -21.20 -0.65
N GLY A 353 -21.08 -21.72 0.53
CA GLY A 353 -20.61 -23.03 1.00
C GLY A 353 -19.10 -23.09 1.24
N ASN A 354 -18.41 -21.96 1.34
CA ASN A 354 -16.96 -21.82 1.50
C ASN A 354 -16.57 -21.69 2.98
N VAL A 355 -16.91 -22.69 3.80
CA VAL A 355 -16.50 -22.78 5.22
C VAL A 355 -15.79 -24.11 5.45
N ASP A 356 -14.73 -24.10 6.25
CA ASP A 356 -13.93 -25.28 6.60
C ASP A 356 -13.37 -26.05 5.39
N ARG A 357 -12.95 -25.32 4.34
CA ARG A 357 -12.45 -25.90 3.08
C ARG A 357 -10.95 -26.19 3.06
N LEU A 358 -10.18 -25.70 4.03
CA LEU A 358 -8.71 -25.82 4.00
C LEU A 358 -8.14 -27.20 4.36
N GLY A 359 -8.66 -27.92 5.37
CA GLY A 359 -8.13 -29.22 5.88
C GLY A 359 -6.65 -29.19 6.36
N ARG A 360 -6.17 -29.80 7.46
CA ARG A 360 -6.76 -30.47 8.64
C ARG A 360 -6.04 -29.99 9.93
N PRO A 361 -6.39 -30.57 11.12
CA PRO A 361 -5.44 -31.55 11.67
C PRO A 361 -6.06 -32.95 11.71
N LEU A 362 -5.42 -33.86 10.98
CA LEU A 362 -5.80 -35.27 10.76
C LEU A 362 -5.64 -36.14 12.02
N TYR A 363 -5.09 -35.56 13.08
CA TYR A 363 -4.68 -36.29 14.28
C TYR A 363 -5.85 -36.68 15.19
N SER A 364 -6.93 -35.92 15.25
CA SER A 364 -8.08 -36.24 16.13
C SER A 364 -8.93 -37.41 15.60
N ALA A 365 -9.10 -37.53 14.29
CA ALA A 365 -9.92 -38.58 13.68
C ALA A 365 -9.26 -39.97 13.68
N LEU A 366 -7.93 -40.04 13.67
CA LEU A 366 -7.19 -41.31 13.71
C LEU A 366 -7.02 -41.89 15.13
N LEU A 367 -7.13 -41.06 16.18
CA LEU A 367 -7.01 -41.47 17.58
C LEU A 367 -8.34 -41.86 18.22
N LEU A 368 -9.48 -41.46 17.63
CA LEU A 368 -10.81 -41.73 18.15
C LEU A 368 -11.18 -43.22 18.17
N PRO A 369 -10.99 -43.99 17.09
CA PRO A 369 -11.35 -45.41 17.07
C PRO A 369 -10.56 -46.27 18.07
N PRO A 370 -9.21 -46.16 18.16
CA PRO A 370 -8.44 -46.89 19.19
C PRO A 370 -8.82 -46.46 20.62
N GLY A 371 -9.06 -45.16 20.84
CA GLY A 371 -9.49 -44.65 22.14
C GLY A 371 -10.81 -45.25 22.59
N ILE A 372 -11.82 -45.29 21.71
CA ILE A 372 -13.13 -45.91 22.00
C ILE A 372 -12.97 -47.41 22.30
N CYS A 373 -12.16 -48.14 21.54
CA CYS A 373 -11.93 -49.57 21.79
C CYS A 373 -11.27 -49.82 23.17
N ILE A 374 -10.30 -48.98 23.56
CA ILE A 374 -9.64 -49.07 24.88
C ILE A 374 -10.65 -48.78 25.99
N PHE A 375 -11.44 -47.71 25.89
CA PHE A 375 -12.46 -47.38 26.89
C PHE A 375 -13.56 -48.45 26.98
N ALA A 376 -14.02 -48.98 25.86
CA ALA A 376 -15.01 -50.06 25.83
C ALA A 376 -14.48 -51.34 26.48
N SER A 377 -13.21 -51.71 26.22
CA SER A 377 -12.57 -52.86 26.85
C SER A 377 -12.38 -52.69 28.37
N ALA A 378 -12.02 -51.48 28.82
CA ALA A 378 -11.89 -51.18 30.24
C ALA A 378 -13.27 -51.22 30.94
N TYR A 379 -14.31 -50.69 30.29
CA TYR A 379 -15.67 -50.71 30.80
C TYR A 379 -16.23 -52.14 30.92
N ASP A 380 -16.03 -52.99 29.89
CA ASP A 380 -16.49 -54.38 29.90
C ASP A 380 -15.85 -55.20 31.04
N VAL A 381 -14.54 -55.05 31.25
CA VAL A 381 -13.84 -55.70 32.37
C VAL A 381 -14.38 -55.22 33.72
N ILE A 382 -14.62 -53.92 33.88
CA ILE A 382 -15.22 -53.37 35.11
C ILE A 382 -16.65 -53.90 35.30
N PHE A 383 -17.45 -53.95 34.24
CA PHE A 383 -18.83 -54.42 34.26
C PHE A 383 -18.93 -55.88 34.71
N GLN A 384 -18.07 -56.76 34.18
CA GLN A 384 -18.00 -58.19 34.55
C GLN A 384 -17.59 -58.41 36.02
N ILE A 385 -16.83 -57.48 36.61
CA ILE A 385 -16.44 -57.56 38.04
C ILE A 385 -17.63 -57.26 38.96
N PHE A 386 -18.51 -56.34 38.58
CA PHE A 386 -19.69 -55.96 39.37
C PHE A 386 -20.94 -56.79 39.08
N HIS A 387 -20.98 -57.51 37.95
CA HIS A 387 -22.10 -58.36 37.53
C HIS A 387 -21.64 -59.78 37.19
N PRO A 388 -21.14 -60.56 38.18
CA PRO A 388 -20.74 -61.93 37.93
C PRO A 388 -21.93 -62.79 37.47
N THR A 389 -21.69 -63.66 36.49
CA THR A 389 -22.72 -64.54 35.87
C THR A 389 -23.32 -65.56 36.84
N ASN A 390 -22.63 -65.86 37.94
CA ASN A 390 -23.11 -66.74 38.99
C ASN A 390 -23.65 -65.92 40.17
N ARG A 391 -24.97 -65.98 40.40
CA ARG A 391 -25.61 -65.35 41.56
C ARG A 391 -25.12 -66.02 42.85
N GLY A 392 -24.25 -65.33 43.59
CA GLY A 392 -23.80 -65.74 44.93
C GLY A 392 -22.29 -65.61 45.19
N GLU A 393 -21.47 -65.32 44.18
CA GLU A 393 -20.03 -65.13 44.38
C GLU A 393 -19.69 -63.66 44.72
N PRO A 394 -18.79 -63.43 45.71
CA PRO A 394 -18.34 -62.08 46.05
C PRO A 394 -17.52 -61.47 44.90
N PRO A 395 -17.54 -60.14 44.72
CA PRO A 395 -16.77 -59.47 43.66
C PRO A 395 -15.28 -59.82 43.75
N ASN A 396 -14.67 -60.22 42.62
CA ASN A 396 -13.27 -60.62 42.59
C ASN A 396 -12.34 -59.40 42.53
N TYR A 397 -12.09 -58.79 43.70
CA TYR A 397 -11.23 -57.61 43.84
C TYR A 397 -9.76 -57.85 43.44
N LYS A 398 -9.30 -59.11 43.40
CA LYS A 398 -7.94 -59.45 42.90
C LYS A 398 -7.83 -59.19 41.40
N ASN A 399 -8.87 -59.53 40.63
CA ASN A 399 -8.91 -59.23 39.19
C ASN A 399 -8.98 -57.72 38.94
N LEU A 400 -9.71 -56.96 39.76
CA LEU A 400 -9.74 -55.50 39.66
C LEU A 400 -8.35 -54.88 39.81
N ALA A 401 -7.57 -55.34 40.79
CA ALA A 401 -6.21 -54.85 41.02
C ALA A 401 -5.27 -55.19 39.85
N VAL A 402 -5.37 -56.41 39.29
CA VAL A 402 -4.51 -56.87 38.19
C VAL A 402 -4.85 -56.18 36.87
N PHE A 403 -6.12 -56.14 36.49
CA PHE A 403 -6.56 -55.51 35.24
C PHE A 403 -6.56 -53.97 35.32
N GLY A 404 -7.03 -53.40 36.43
CA GLY A 404 -6.94 -51.96 36.65
C GLY A 404 -5.48 -51.49 36.70
N GLY A 405 -4.61 -52.25 37.38
CA GLY A 405 -3.18 -51.99 37.44
C GLY A 405 -2.50 -52.08 36.06
N SER A 406 -2.89 -53.02 35.20
CA SER A 406 -2.30 -53.15 33.86
C SER A 406 -2.68 -52.01 32.91
N TYR A 407 -3.91 -51.49 32.97
CA TYR A 407 -4.31 -50.29 32.21
C TYR A 407 -3.63 -49.02 32.71
N VAL A 408 -3.47 -48.86 34.03
CA VAL A 408 -2.71 -47.74 34.60
C VAL A 408 -1.26 -47.81 34.16
N LEU A 409 -0.63 -48.99 34.22
CA LEU A 409 0.73 -49.20 33.75
C LEU A 409 0.87 -48.91 32.25
N LEU A 410 -0.08 -49.37 31.43
CA LEU A 410 -0.11 -49.08 30.00
C LEU A 410 -0.22 -47.58 29.71
N GLY A 411 -1.10 -46.86 30.43
CA GLY A 411 -1.25 -45.41 30.31
C GLY A 411 0.02 -44.66 30.71
N LEU A 412 0.70 -45.12 31.77
CA LEU A 412 1.95 -44.54 32.26
C LEU A 412 3.08 -44.77 31.25
N LEU A 413 3.22 -45.99 30.73
CA LEU A 413 4.18 -46.33 29.66
C LEU A 413 3.90 -45.52 28.38
N ALA A 414 2.63 -45.42 27.95
CA ALA A 414 2.25 -44.63 26.79
C ALA A 414 2.58 -43.14 26.96
N THR A 415 2.38 -42.60 28.16
CA THR A 415 2.75 -41.21 28.51
C THR A 415 4.26 -41.02 28.47
N ILE A 416 5.04 -41.97 29.01
CA ILE A 416 6.50 -41.94 28.95
C ILE A 416 7.00 -42.01 27.51
N PHE A 417 6.47 -42.92 26.69
CA PHE A 417 6.84 -43.02 25.28
C PHE A 417 6.42 -41.79 24.47
N GLY A 418 5.22 -41.25 24.73
CA GLY A 418 4.72 -40.03 24.09
C GLY A 418 5.58 -38.82 24.45
N PHE A 419 5.93 -38.66 25.74
CA PHE A 419 6.82 -37.59 26.19
C PHE A 419 8.24 -37.76 25.66
N SER A 420 8.78 -38.98 25.69
CA SER A 420 10.09 -39.31 25.10
C SER A 420 10.12 -38.98 23.61
N ARG A 421 9.07 -39.33 22.85
CA ARG A 421 8.92 -39.00 21.43
C ARG A 421 8.80 -37.50 21.22
N TYR A 422 8.01 -36.80 22.04
CA TYR A 422 7.87 -35.35 22.00
C TYR A 422 9.22 -34.65 22.21
N VAL A 423 9.97 -35.05 23.25
CA VAL A 423 11.31 -34.53 23.54
C VAL A 423 12.27 -34.85 22.40
N THR A 424 12.27 -36.09 21.89
CA THR A 424 13.11 -36.51 20.76
C THR A 424 12.83 -35.68 19.52
N VAL A 425 11.56 -35.45 19.17
CA VAL A 425 11.16 -34.62 18.02
C VAL A 425 11.52 -33.15 18.24
N LYS A 426 11.35 -32.63 19.47
CA LYS A 426 11.73 -31.25 19.81
C LYS A 426 13.23 -31.04 19.72
N LEU A 427 14.03 -31.99 20.23
CA LEU A 427 15.49 -31.99 20.13
C LEU A 427 15.95 -32.18 18.68
N ALA A 428 15.34 -33.11 17.93
CA ALA A 428 15.63 -33.28 16.51
C ALA A 428 15.32 -32.01 15.71
N ARG A 429 14.19 -31.34 15.97
CA ARG A 429 13.85 -30.05 15.35
C ARG A 429 14.80 -28.92 15.74
N GLN A 430 15.38 -28.96 16.93
CA GLN A 430 16.44 -28.04 17.36
C GLN A 430 17.79 -28.36 16.69
N ALA A 431 18.02 -29.62 16.35
CA ALA A 431 19.20 -30.09 15.63
C ALA A 431 19.10 -29.95 14.10
N ILE A 432 17.91 -29.70 13.54
CA ILE A 432 17.74 -29.35 12.11
C ILE A 432 18.41 -27.98 11.88
N PRO A 433 19.46 -27.89 11.04
CA PRO A 433 20.18 -26.65 10.84
C PRO A 433 19.26 -25.61 10.19
N LYS A 434 19.14 -24.44 10.82
CA LYS A 434 18.53 -23.28 10.18
C LYS A 434 19.56 -22.71 9.20
N THR A 435 19.27 -22.93 7.92
CA THR A 435 19.82 -22.23 6.74
C THR A 435 21.28 -22.47 6.32
N TYR A 436 22.11 -23.21 7.06
CA TYR A 436 23.40 -23.72 6.55
C TYR A 436 23.68 -25.11 7.10
N MET A 437 23.80 -26.11 6.23
CA MET A 437 24.23 -27.46 6.59
C MET A 437 25.72 -27.61 6.23
N PRO A 438 26.64 -27.69 7.21
CA PRO A 438 28.03 -27.97 6.91
C PRO A 438 28.15 -29.41 6.45
N ILE A 439 28.48 -29.61 5.17
CA ILE A 439 28.78 -30.92 4.62
C ILE A 439 30.01 -31.45 5.34
N SER A 440 29.94 -32.64 5.94
CA SER A 440 31.07 -33.29 6.59
C SER A 440 31.84 -34.17 5.58
N ARG A 441 33.08 -34.52 5.90
CA ARG A 441 33.93 -35.35 5.02
C ARG A 441 33.33 -36.73 4.75
N GLU A 442 32.47 -37.20 5.64
CA GLU A 442 31.80 -38.50 5.58
C GLU A 442 30.58 -38.49 4.66
N ASP A 443 30.03 -37.31 4.35
CA ASP A 443 28.80 -37.15 3.56
C ASP A 443 29.05 -37.21 2.04
N LEU A 444 30.31 -37.12 1.60
CA LEU A 444 30.69 -37.09 0.18
C LEU A 444 31.91 -37.95 -0.11
N PRO A 445 32.04 -38.51 -1.33
CA PRO A 445 33.30 -39.10 -1.77
C PRO A 445 34.44 -38.09 -1.63
N LYS A 446 35.60 -38.51 -1.11
CA LYS A 446 36.75 -37.66 -0.75
C LYS A 446 37.08 -36.58 -1.79
N ARG A 447 37.04 -36.95 -3.08
CA ARG A 447 37.35 -36.06 -4.21
C ARG A 447 36.32 -34.94 -4.41
N VAL A 448 35.04 -35.23 -4.12
CA VAL A 448 33.94 -34.26 -4.19
C VAL A 448 33.99 -33.33 -2.99
N TYR A 449 34.28 -33.87 -1.79
CA TYR A 449 34.46 -33.07 -0.59
C TYR A 449 35.62 -32.06 -0.75
N GLU A 450 36.77 -32.51 -1.25
CA GLU A 450 37.92 -31.64 -1.51
C GLU A 450 37.60 -30.54 -2.53
N LEU A 451 36.83 -30.86 -3.58
CA LEU A 451 36.38 -29.86 -4.57
C LEU A 451 35.44 -28.82 -3.94
N VAL A 452 34.43 -29.27 -3.20
CA VAL A 452 33.46 -28.40 -2.51
C VAL A 452 34.18 -27.48 -1.52
N GLN A 453 35.11 -28.03 -0.74
CA GLN A 453 35.90 -27.24 0.21
C GLN A 453 36.78 -26.20 -0.50
N SER A 454 37.41 -26.57 -1.62
CA SER A 454 38.23 -25.64 -2.41
C SER A 454 37.41 -24.49 -3.01
N GLU A 455 36.18 -24.75 -3.47
CA GLU A 455 35.29 -23.71 -3.99
C GLU A 455 34.72 -22.84 -2.87
N LEU A 456 34.39 -23.41 -1.72
CA LEU A 456 33.97 -22.63 -0.55
C LEU A 456 35.09 -21.70 -0.07
N ASP A 457 36.33 -22.17 0.00
CA ASP A 457 37.48 -21.33 0.34
C ASP A 457 37.71 -20.22 -0.71
N ARG A 458 37.50 -20.53 -2.00
CA ARG A 458 37.59 -19.56 -3.08
C ARG A 458 36.51 -18.49 -2.96
N VAL A 459 35.26 -18.89 -2.74
CA VAL A 459 34.12 -17.98 -2.56
C VAL A 459 34.28 -17.13 -1.31
N ALA A 460 34.76 -17.70 -0.19
CA ALA A 460 35.02 -16.95 1.04
C ALA A 460 36.10 -15.87 0.83
N LYS A 461 37.18 -16.18 0.09
CA LYS A 461 38.20 -15.19 -0.29
C LYS A 461 37.64 -14.12 -1.21
N LEU A 462 36.79 -14.49 -2.17
CA LEU A 462 36.15 -13.56 -3.10
C LEU A 462 35.18 -12.63 -2.38
N ALA A 463 34.35 -13.16 -1.47
CA ALA A 463 33.42 -12.40 -0.65
C ALA A 463 34.15 -11.41 0.25
N LYS A 464 35.26 -11.81 0.87
CA LYS A 464 36.11 -10.90 1.66
C LYS A 464 36.72 -9.79 0.80
N LYS A 465 37.10 -10.10 -0.44
CA LYS A 465 37.58 -9.09 -1.42
C LYS A 465 36.48 -8.18 -1.94
N ALA A 466 35.26 -8.68 -2.04
CA ALA A 466 34.09 -7.96 -2.55
C ALA A 466 33.30 -7.23 -1.44
N THR A 467 33.71 -7.35 -0.19
CA THR A 467 33.11 -6.60 0.92
C THR A 467 33.54 -5.14 0.75
N PRO A 468 32.59 -4.20 0.55
CA PRO A 468 32.95 -2.80 0.37
C PRO A 468 33.62 -2.27 1.64
N LEU A 469 34.81 -1.70 1.49
CA LEU A 469 35.50 -1.03 2.59
C LEU A 469 34.75 0.28 2.90
N LEU A 470 34.75 0.72 4.16
CA LEU A 470 34.23 2.03 4.56
C LEU A 470 34.91 3.19 3.81
N GLU A 471 36.10 2.93 3.28
CA GLU A 471 36.90 3.83 2.46
C GLU A 471 36.29 4.04 1.05
N ASP A 472 35.54 3.06 0.56
CA ASP A 472 34.96 3.03 -0.80
C ASP A 472 33.48 3.48 -0.85
N SER A 473 32.85 3.74 0.30
CA SER A 473 31.43 4.08 0.42
C SER A 473 31.17 5.58 0.60
N GLY A 474 31.69 6.42 -0.30
CA GLY A 474 31.37 7.85 -0.35
C GLY A 474 30.29 8.19 -1.36
N GLN A 475 29.21 8.88 -0.95
CA GLN A 475 28.31 9.55 -1.90
C GLN A 475 28.78 11.00 -2.10
N PRO A 476 29.06 11.45 -3.34
CA PRO A 476 29.46 12.83 -3.60
C PRO A 476 28.43 13.84 -3.04
N GLY A 477 28.91 14.89 -2.36
CA GLY A 477 28.07 15.91 -1.72
C GLY A 477 27.51 15.54 -0.33
N TRP A 478 27.81 14.34 0.17
CA TRP A 478 27.48 13.89 1.53
C TRP A 478 28.75 13.62 2.34
N GLY A 479 28.67 13.78 3.67
CA GLY A 479 29.75 13.36 4.55
C GLY A 479 29.96 11.85 4.55
N ARG A 480 31.20 11.43 4.73
CA ARG A 480 31.57 10.00 4.68
C ARG A 480 30.87 9.21 5.80
N PRO A 481 30.35 8.00 5.53
CA PRO A 481 29.82 7.13 6.57
C PRO A 481 30.85 6.88 7.68
N GLY A 482 30.44 7.07 8.94
CA GLY A 482 31.35 6.97 10.10
C GLY A 482 32.12 8.24 10.45
N SER A 483 32.06 9.30 9.62
CA SER A 483 32.56 10.63 9.98
C SER A 483 31.56 11.39 10.84
N SER A 484 32.00 12.47 11.50
CA SER A 484 31.09 13.41 12.18
C SER A 484 30.09 14.09 11.24
N LEU A 485 30.29 13.99 9.92
CA LEU A 485 29.48 14.63 8.88
C LEU A 485 28.57 13.64 8.14
N GLN A 486 28.49 12.37 8.55
CA GLN A 486 27.81 11.29 7.81
C GLN A 486 26.34 11.58 7.41
N ASP A 487 25.63 12.44 8.14
CA ASP A 487 24.23 12.82 7.88
C ASP A 487 24.09 14.23 7.27
N THR A 488 25.20 14.83 6.83
CA THR A 488 25.26 16.20 6.31
C THR A 488 25.36 16.21 4.79
N HIS A 489 24.40 16.86 4.14
CA HIS A 489 24.46 17.19 2.72
C HIS A 489 25.01 18.60 2.53
N PHE A 490 26.23 18.71 2.01
CA PHE A 490 27.02 19.94 2.01
C PHE A 490 26.32 21.11 1.30
N LYS A 491 25.78 20.87 0.09
CA LYS A 491 25.12 21.91 -0.73
C LYS A 491 23.88 22.51 -0.04
N THR A 492 23.00 21.65 0.47
CA THR A 492 21.77 22.09 1.16
C THR A 492 22.08 22.90 2.39
N PHE A 493 23.15 22.52 3.09
CA PHE A 493 23.55 23.14 4.32
C PHE A 493 24.20 24.51 4.11
N MET A 494 25.18 24.61 3.21
CA MET A 494 25.81 25.88 2.85
C MET A 494 24.77 26.91 2.38
N ALA A 495 23.75 26.49 1.63
CA ALA A 495 22.66 27.37 1.19
C ALA A 495 21.82 27.98 2.34
N SER A 496 21.84 27.36 3.52
CA SER A 496 21.09 27.84 4.70
C SER A 496 21.86 28.83 5.59
N THR A 497 23.15 29.04 5.31
CA THR A 497 24.04 29.83 6.19
C THR A 497 23.84 31.35 6.24
N PRO A 498 23.24 32.05 5.26
CA PRO A 498 23.09 33.52 5.32
C PRO A 498 22.31 34.02 6.54
N HIS A 499 21.36 33.22 7.04
CA HIS A 499 20.56 33.60 8.20
C HIS A 499 21.40 33.80 9.48
N PHE A 500 22.50 33.06 9.64
CA PHE A 500 23.39 33.23 10.79
C PHE A 500 24.11 34.58 10.74
N ILE A 501 24.60 34.98 9.57
CA ILE A 501 25.33 36.26 9.38
C ILE A 501 24.38 37.44 9.60
N GLU A 502 23.19 37.40 9.00
CA GLU A 502 22.17 38.45 9.20
C GLU A 502 21.83 38.62 10.68
N ARG A 503 21.70 37.51 11.41
CA ARG A 503 21.38 37.53 12.83
C ARG A 503 22.54 38.06 13.69
N ALA A 504 23.78 37.65 13.39
CA ALA A 504 24.97 38.18 14.06
C ALA A 504 25.10 39.69 13.84
N ALA A 505 24.88 40.17 12.61
CA ALA A 505 24.91 41.59 12.30
C ALA A 505 23.80 42.36 13.04
N VAL A 506 22.57 41.86 13.04
CA VAL A 506 21.43 42.48 13.76
C VAL A 506 21.65 42.54 15.27
N ALA A 507 22.37 41.56 15.84
CA ALA A 507 22.72 41.58 17.26
C ALA A 507 23.68 42.74 17.62
N ASN A 508 24.53 43.18 16.70
CA ASN A 508 25.37 44.37 16.89
C ASN A 508 24.59 45.66 16.71
N SER A 509 23.77 45.74 15.65
CA SER A 509 22.87 46.86 15.43
C SER A 509 21.64 46.44 14.62
N PRO A 510 20.43 46.79 15.07
CA PRO A 510 19.19 46.51 14.33
C PRO A 510 19.16 47.08 12.90
N ASP A 511 19.89 48.17 12.65
CA ASP A 511 19.97 48.83 11.34
C ASP A 511 20.72 48.00 10.28
N LEU A 512 21.39 46.92 10.72
CA LEU A 512 22.12 46.00 9.85
C LEU A 512 21.24 44.88 9.30
N ALA A 513 19.93 44.90 9.53
CA ALA A 513 19.02 43.93 8.94
C ALA A 513 19.06 43.98 7.40
N ARG A 514 19.22 42.83 6.74
CA ARG A 514 19.24 42.78 5.27
C ARG A 514 17.87 43.18 4.69
N PRO A 515 17.80 44.16 3.77
CA PRO A 515 16.56 44.50 3.09
C PRO A 515 16.03 43.32 2.24
N PRO A 516 14.70 43.13 2.11
CA PRO A 516 14.11 41.98 1.41
C PRO A 516 14.59 41.81 -0.04
N ASN A 517 14.87 42.91 -0.73
CA ASN A 517 15.29 42.94 -2.14
C ASN A 517 16.80 42.94 -2.34
N MET A 518 17.59 42.85 -1.26
CA MET A 518 19.06 42.83 -1.33
C MET A 518 19.56 41.38 -1.44
N SER A 519 20.44 41.10 -2.40
CA SER A 519 21.07 39.79 -2.51
C SER A 519 22.02 39.52 -1.34
N ILE A 520 22.30 38.25 -1.02
CA ILE A 520 23.28 37.91 0.02
C ILE A 520 24.65 38.50 -0.32
N SER A 521 25.06 38.44 -1.58
CA SER A 521 26.32 39.04 -2.05
C SER A 521 26.36 40.55 -1.77
N ALA A 522 25.33 41.30 -2.15
CA ALA A 522 25.24 42.74 -1.89
C ALA A 522 25.22 43.07 -0.39
N TYR A 523 24.61 42.20 0.42
CA TYR A 523 24.57 42.37 1.86
C TYR A 523 25.92 42.14 2.55
N ILE A 524 26.66 41.11 2.13
CA ILE A 524 28.02 40.89 2.63
C ILE A 524 28.94 42.04 2.22
N HIS A 525 28.80 42.58 1.01
CA HIS A 525 29.50 43.79 0.60
C HIS A 525 29.18 45.00 1.48
N LEU A 526 27.92 45.19 1.88
CA LEU A 526 27.53 46.25 2.83
C LEU A 526 28.28 46.10 4.17
N LEU A 527 28.35 44.88 4.70
CA LEU A 527 29.04 44.62 5.97
C LEU A 527 30.56 44.85 5.86
N ILE A 528 31.16 44.55 4.70
CA ILE A 528 32.57 44.86 4.39
C ILE A 528 32.77 46.39 4.34
N ASP A 529 31.91 47.12 3.63
CA ASP A 529 32.03 48.57 3.44
C ASP A 529 31.88 49.32 4.78
N GLN A 530 31.07 48.78 5.68
CA GLN A 530 30.91 49.28 7.06
C GLN A 530 32.01 48.81 8.01
N LYS A 531 33.00 48.06 7.51
CA LYS A 531 34.14 47.51 8.27
C LYS A 531 33.73 46.62 9.45
N LEU A 532 32.60 45.94 9.34
CA LEU A 532 32.09 45.01 10.35
C LEU A 532 32.65 43.59 10.16
N ILE A 533 33.04 43.26 8.93
CA ILE A 533 33.71 42.01 8.59
C ILE A 533 34.90 42.28 7.68
N THR A 534 35.89 41.40 7.75
CA THR A 534 37.10 41.45 6.92
C THR A 534 36.75 41.15 5.47
N ARG A 535 37.30 41.97 4.56
CA ARG A 535 36.99 41.90 3.11
C ARG A 535 37.29 40.53 2.53
N GLU A 536 38.41 39.94 2.92
CA GLU A 536 38.88 38.64 2.45
C GLU A 536 37.90 37.52 2.83
N PHE A 537 37.45 37.48 4.09
CA PHE A 537 36.49 36.48 4.55
C PHE A 537 35.10 36.67 3.92
N GLY A 538 34.66 37.92 3.77
CA GLY A 538 33.37 38.23 3.15
C GLY A 538 33.34 37.79 1.68
N LEU A 539 34.39 38.06 0.91
CA LEU A 539 34.48 37.64 -0.48
C LEU A 539 34.56 36.11 -0.63
N GLU A 540 35.32 35.43 0.23
CA GLU A 540 35.44 33.97 0.22
C GLU A 540 34.09 33.29 0.55
N TYR A 541 33.34 33.86 1.50
CA TYR A 541 31.98 33.39 1.81
C TYR A 541 31.02 33.57 0.63
N ILE A 542 31.06 34.73 -0.05
CA ILE A 542 30.24 34.97 -1.25
C ILE A 542 30.57 33.93 -2.32
N ALA A 543 31.85 33.69 -2.59
CA ALA A 543 32.29 32.74 -3.61
C ALA A 543 31.77 31.32 -3.32
N GLY A 544 31.94 30.82 -2.10
CA GLY A 544 31.44 29.50 -1.71
C GLY A 544 29.91 29.40 -1.71
N TYR A 545 29.21 30.46 -1.31
CA TYR A 545 27.74 30.50 -1.32
C TYR A 545 27.17 30.52 -2.75
N GLU A 546 27.75 31.30 -3.66
CA GLU A 546 27.32 31.40 -5.05
C GLU A 546 27.64 30.12 -5.84
N GLN A 547 28.78 29.48 -5.58
CA GLN A 547 29.13 28.18 -6.16
C GLN A 547 28.06 27.13 -5.82
N VAL A 548 27.60 27.09 -4.57
CA VAL A 548 26.53 26.18 -4.13
C VAL A 548 25.18 26.51 -4.77
N ARG A 549 24.87 27.81 -4.93
CA ARG A 549 23.57 28.28 -5.44
C ARG A 549 23.44 28.12 -6.95
N PHE A 550 24.52 28.31 -7.71
CA PHE A 550 24.50 28.42 -9.18
C PHE A 550 25.40 27.41 -9.91
N GLY A 551 26.20 26.61 -9.21
CA GLY A 551 27.23 25.75 -9.80
C GLY A 551 26.77 24.62 -10.73
N GLU A 552 25.47 24.33 -10.84
CA GLU A 552 24.94 23.39 -11.86
C GLU A 552 24.48 24.11 -13.15
N ALA A 553 24.37 25.44 -13.15
CA ALA A 553 23.78 26.22 -14.24
C ALA A 553 24.82 26.84 -15.20
N LEU A 554 26.12 26.69 -14.93
CA LEU A 554 27.20 27.29 -15.72
C LEU A 554 27.67 26.45 -16.93
N ASP A 555 27.03 25.31 -17.20
CA ASP A 555 27.34 24.42 -18.33
C ASP A 555 26.53 24.72 -19.62
N ARG A 556 25.84 25.87 -19.71
CA ARG A 556 25.25 26.34 -20.96
C ARG A 556 26.10 27.46 -21.55
N PRO A 557 26.50 27.40 -22.83
CA PRO A 557 27.18 28.53 -23.46
C PRO A 557 26.28 29.75 -23.37
N MET A 558 26.78 30.82 -22.75
CA MET A 558 26.13 32.12 -22.71
C MET A 558 25.82 32.56 -24.15
N LEU A 559 24.55 32.55 -24.53
CA LEU A 559 24.09 33.28 -25.71
C LEU A 559 24.38 34.77 -25.45
N PRO A 560 25.05 35.48 -26.36
CA PRO A 560 25.38 36.88 -26.13
C PRO A 560 24.08 37.69 -26.09
N ILE A 561 23.80 38.30 -24.95
CA ILE A 561 22.77 39.32 -24.82
C ILE A 561 23.25 40.53 -25.62
N VAL A 562 22.70 40.70 -26.82
CA VAL A 562 22.82 41.92 -27.62
C VAL A 562 21.98 43.00 -26.94
N MET A 563 22.60 43.79 -26.06
CA MET A 563 22.03 45.08 -25.67
C MET A 563 22.31 46.07 -26.80
N GLN A 564 21.27 46.50 -27.51
CA GLN A 564 21.38 47.68 -28.37
C GLN A 564 21.44 48.93 -27.49
N PRO A 565 22.47 49.78 -27.61
CA PRO A 565 22.50 51.06 -26.91
C PRO A 565 21.68 52.12 -27.68
N PRO A 566 21.06 53.10 -27.00
CA PRO A 566 20.41 54.21 -27.67
C PRO A 566 21.45 55.10 -28.37
N GLN A 567 21.13 55.51 -29.60
CA GLN A 567 21.98 56.41 -30.38
C GLN A 567 21.96 57.83 -29.81
N HIS A 568 23.14 58.43 -29.59
CA HIS A 568 23.50 59.78 -30.03
C HIS A 568 24.97 60.15 -29.71
N GLY A 569 25.69 60.66 -30.74
CA GLY A 569 26.78 61.65 -30.59
C GLY A 569 28.23 61.17 -30.74
N PRO A 570 29.04 61.66 -31.72
CA PRO A 570 30.35 61.11 -32.06
C PRO A 570 31.52 61.82 -31.35
N GLY A 571 32.56 61.08 -30.91
CA GLY A 571 33.78 61.72 -30.40
C GLY A 571 34.92 60.82 -29.90
N ARG A 572 35.78 60.37 -30.83
CA ARG A 572 37.21 59.98 -30.72
C ARG A 572 37.67 58.69 -29.99
N PRO A 573 38.81 58.07 -30.43
CA PRO A 573 39.18 56.70 -30.06
C PRO A 573 40.40 56.58 -29.11
N LEU A 574 40.57 55.34 -28.60
CA LEU A 574 41.79 54.67 -28.11
C LEU A 574 42.33 54.99 -26.71
N ASN A 575 42.29 53.99 -25.81
CA ASN A 575 43.49 53.28 -25.33
C ASN A 575 43.14 52.10 -24.38
N GLN A 576 43.58 50.90 -24.74
CA GLN A 576 44.06 49.88 -23.79
C GLN A 576 45.59 50.07 -23.62
N PRO A 577 46.32 49.38 -22.72
CA PRO A 577 45.95 48.68 -21.48
C PRO A 577 46.90 49.05 -20.30
N THR A 578 46.57 48.67 -19.07
CA THR A 578 47.60 48.35 -18.06
C THR A 578 47.20 47.12 -17.27
N ARG A 579 47.86 46.00 -17.60
CA ARG A 579 48.06 44.87 -16.68
C ARG A 579 48.84 45.37 -15.48
N HIS A 580 48.39 45.05 -14.27
CA HIS A 580 49.30 44.87 -13.15
C HIS A 580 49.15 43.45 -12.57
N PRO A 581 50.26 42.82 -12.19
CA PRO A 581 50.35 41.41 -11.86
C PRO A 581 50.18 41.21 -10.35
N LEU A 582 49.64 40.04 -9.98
CA LEU A 582 50.03 39.19 -8.84
C LEU A 582 48.84 38.26 -8.60
N GLN A 583 48.84 37.17 -9.39
CA GLN A 583 48.16 35.94 -9.01
C GLN A 583 48.99 35.31 -7.89
N ASP A 584 48.40 35.17 -6.71
CA ASP A 584 48.73 34.04 -5.83
C ASP A 584 47.74 32.91 -6.18
N PRO A 585 48.18 31.78 -6.74
CA PRO A 585 47.29 30.68 -7.10
C PRO A 585 46.75 29.90 -5.88
N SER A 586 47.17 30.18 -4.66
CA SER A 586 46.75 29.43 -3.48
C SER A 586 45.46 29.91 -2.80
N LEU A 587 44.90 31.04 -3.24
CA LEU A 587 43.67 31.63 -2.70
C LEU A 587 42.54 31.77 -3.74
N SER A 588 42.70 31.19 -4.93
CA SER A 588 41.65 31.17 -5.95
C SER A 588 40.93 29.83 -5.92
N MET A 589 39.63 29.84 -5.58
CA MET A 589 38.68 28.78 -5.94
C MET A 589 38.56 28.77 -7.47
N ALA A 590 39.56 28.20 -8.15
CA ALA A 590 39.47 27.92 -9.58
C ALA A 590 38.36 26.88 -9.78
N ALA A 591 37.40 27.23 -10.61
CA ALA A 591 36.27 26.39 -10.98
C ALA A 591 36.75 25.10 -11.68
N SER A 592 37.02 24.05 -10.90
CA SER A 592 36.97 22.68 -11.37
C SER A 592 35.55 22.17 -11.18
N GLY A 593 34.92 21.69 -12.25
CA GLY A 593 33.57 21.13 -12.26
C GLY A 593 33.44 19.79 -11.52
N SER A 594 33.93 19.72 -10.29
CA SER A 594 33.80 18.57 -9.39
C SER A 594 32.68 18.80 -8.38
N THR A 595 31.97 17.72 -8.06
CA THR A 595 30.99 17.66 -6.97
C THR A 595 31.61 18.15 -5.66
N LEU A 596 30.95 19.11 -4.98
CA LEU A 596 31.42 19.75 -3.74
C LEU A 596 31.97 18.72 -2.74
N GLY A 597 33.25 18.82 -2.43
CA GLY A 597 33.98 17.91 -1.55
C GLY A 597 33.86 18.26 -0.06
N GLU A 598 34.19 17.29 0.81
CA GLU A 598 34.19 17.47 2.26
C GLU A 598 35.19 18.55 2.71
N GLU A 599 36.35 18.66 2.05
CA GLU A 599 37.35 19.70 2.35
C GLU A 599 36.86 21.12 2.01
N GLU A 600 36.17 21.28 0.87
CA GLU A 600 35.60 22.56 0.44
C GLU A 600 34.47 23.00 1.40
N TYR A 601 33.64 22.04 1.82
CA TYR A 601 32.62 22.27 2.84
C TYR A 601 33.23 22.70 4.18
N ILE A 602 34.26 22.00 4.67
CA ILE A 602 34.94 22.35 5.92
C ILE A 602 35.58 23.75 5.81
N ARG A 603 36.21 24.08 4.68
CA ARG A 603 36.78 25.41 4.44
C ARG A 603 35.71 26.50 4.52
N PHE A 604 34.58 26.31 3.84
CA PHE A 604 33.45 27.24 3.90
C PHE A 604 32.92 27.43 5.33
N MET A 605 32.78 26.34 6.08
CA MET A 605 32.31 26.41 7.47
C MET A 605 33.29 27.15 8.39
N LYS A 606 34.60 27.06 8.14
CA LYS A 606 35.61 27.85 8.87
C LYS A 606 35.50 29.35 8.54
N VAL A 607 35.35 29.71 7.26
CA VAL A 607 35.17 31.12 6.85
C VAL A 607 33.90 31.70 7.49
N LEU A 608 32.79 30.94 7.48
CA LEU A 608 31.57 31.35 8.15
C LEU A 608 31.76 31.52 9.67
N SER A 609 32.49 30.62 10.33
CA SER A 609 32.81 30.74 11.75
C SER A 609 33.57 32.03 12.06
N LEU A 610 34.57 32.38 11.23
CA LEU A 610 35.36 33.60 11.42
C LEU A 610 34.52 34.85 11.20
N LEU A 611 33.67 34.88 10.17
CA LEU A 611 32.72 35.98 9.93
C LEU A 611 31.76 36.19 11.09
N LEU A 612 31.22 35.10 11.64
CA LEU A 612 30.34 35.18 12.81
C LEU A 612 31.09 35.73 14.03
N GLN A 613 32.34 35.33 14.23
CA GLN A 613 33.18 35.85 15.31
C GLN A 613 33.48 37.35 15.18
N GLU A 614 33.76 37.84 13.97
CA GLU A 614 33.93 39.29 13.71
C GLU A 614 32.66 40.09 13.98
N LEU A 615 31.51 39.47 13.73
CA LEU A 615 30.20 40.00 14.09
C LEU A 615 29.82 39.73 15.56
N GLY A 616 30.77 39.38 16.43
CA GLY A 616 30.53 39.25 17.87
C GLY A 616 29.73 38.01 18.29
N TRP A 617 29.57 37.02 17.41
CA TRP A 617 28.91 35.76 17.74
C TRP A 617 29.81 34.90 18.64
N ASN A 618 29.51 34.90 19.94
CA ASN A 618 30.22 34.14 20.96
C ASN A 618 29.40 32.92 21.43
N GLN A 619 29.94 32.14 22.37
CA GLN A 619 29.27 30.95 22.90
C GLN A 619 27.92 31.27 23.56
N GLU A 620 27.80 32.43 24.22
CA GLU A 620 26.53 32.88 24.82
C GLU A 620 25.48 33.20 23.74
N ALA A 621 25.88 33.84 22.63
CA ALA A 621 25.01 34.10 21.49
C ALA A 621 24.54 32.80 20.80
N GLU A 622 25.41 31.80 20.77
CA GLU A 622 25.11 30.45 20.28
C GLU A 622 24.10 29.73 21.19
N GLU A 623 24.31 29.70 22.51
CA GLU A 623 23.37 29.10 23.47
C GLU A 623 22.01 29.82 23.47
N ALA A 624 22.02 31.14 23.37
CA ALA A 624 20.81 31.95 23.22
C ALA A 624 20.07 31.65 21.92
N TYR A 625 20.78 31.39 20.82
CA TYR A 625 20.18 30.99 19.55
C TYR A 625 19.59 29.58 19.60
N GLU A 626 20.28 28.63 20.22
CA GLU A 626 19.77 27.27 20.43
C GLU A 626 18.49 27.29 21.27
N GLU A 627 18.47 28.09 22.34
CA GLU A 627 17.29 28.25 23.17
C GLU A 627 16.16 28.96 22.41
N GLU A 628 16.45 30.01 21.64
CA GLU A 628 15.43 30.64 20.80
C GLU A 628 14.87 29.68 19.75
N CYS A 629 15.69 28.81 19.16
CA CYS A 629 15.21 27.79 18.23
C CYS A 629 14.27 26.80 18.93
N ARG A 630 14.62 26.34 20.14
CA ARG A 630 13.74 25.51 20.97
C ARG A 630 12.43 26.24 21.31
N GLN A 631 12.50 27.51 21.70
CA GLN A 631 11.32 28.31 22.03
C GLN A 631 10.45 28.60 20.80
N ARG A 632 11.04 28.86 19.63
CA ARG A 632 10.31 29.04 18.36
C ARG A 632 9.62 27.75 17.92
N GLU A 633 10.22 26.58 18.12
CA GLU A 633 9.53 25.31 17.90
C GLU A 633 8.32 25.17 18.83
N ILE A 634 8.49 25.48 20.12
CA ILE A 634 7.40 25.46 21.09
C ILE A 634 6.30 26.46 20.69
N LEU A 635 6.68 27.67 20.26
CA LEU A 635 5.77 28.73 19.81
C LEU A 635 5.07 28.38 18.50
N GLN A 636 5.75 27.80 17.50
CA GLN A 636 5.09 27.31 16.29
C GLN A 636 4.09 26.21 16.62
N GLN A 637 4.44 25.29 17.53
CA GLN A 637 3.48 24.31 18.01
C GLN A 637 2.31 24.96 18.76
N GLN A 638 2.54 26.04 19.51
CA GLN A 638 1.47 26.81 20.17
C GLN A 638 0.62 27.64 19.21
N GLN A 639 1.22 28.23 18.17
CA GLN A 639 0.56 29.04 17.17
C GLN A 639 -0.26 28.17 16.22
N GLN A 640 0.25 27.00 15.84
CA GLN A 640 -0.56 25.99 15.15
C GLN A 640 -1.78 25.63 16.00
N ARG A 641 -1.58 25.37 17.30
CA ARG A 641 -2.70 25.12 18.24
C ARG A 641 -3.68 26.29 18.37
N ARG A 642 -3.24 27.54 18.19
CA ARG A 642 -4.10 28.75 18.22
C ARG A 642 -4.83 28.98 16.91
N ILE A 643 -4.18 28.77 15.77
CA ILE A 643 -4.82 28.81 14.44
C ILE A 643 -5.92 27.75 14.38
N ASP A 644 -5.62 26.54 14.86
CA ASP A 644 -6.61 25.47 15.01
C ASP A 644 -7.76 25.85 15.99
N HIS A 645 -7.56 26.84 16.87
CA HIS A 645 -8.55 27.36 17.82
C HIS A 645 -9.34 28.56 17.27
N GLU A 646 -8.74 29.46 16.51
CA GLU A 646 -9.37 30.63 15.88
C GLU A 646 -10.18 30.23 14.64
N GLU A 647 -9.71 29.26 13.84
CA GLU A 647 -10.50 28.66 12.76
C GLU A 647 -11.80 28.05 13.32
N ARG A 648 -11.80 27.52 14.54
CA ARG A 648 -13.04 27.07 15.21
C ARG A 648 -14.01 28.19 15.55
N ASN A 649 -13.54 29.40 15.85
CA ASN A 649 -14.39 30.54 16.21
C ASN A 649 -14.91 31.31 14.98
N GLN A 650 -14.16 31.35 13.88
CA GLN A 650 -14.49 32.13 12.68
C GLN A 650 -15.59 31.49 11.81
N TYR A 651 -15.78 30.16 11.87
CA TYR A 651 -16.86 29.47 11.16
C TYR A 651 -18.21 29.43 11.91
N GLY A 652 -18.40 30.31 12.89
CA GLY A 652 -19.73 30.64 13.42
C GLY A 652 -20.45 29.49 14.12
N PHE A 653 -19.92 29.03 15.26
CA PHE A 653 -20.78 28.53 16.33
C PHE A 653 -20.82 29.58 17.42
N GLY A 654 -21.72 30.55 17.26
CA GLY A 654 -22.03 31.52 18.29
C GLY A 654 -22.44 30.81 19.57
N SER A 655 -21.81 31.22 20.67
CA SER A 655 -22.25 30.94 22.03
C SER A 655 -23.63 31.57 22.24
N GLU A 656 -24.69 30.76 22.26
CA GLU A 656 -25.87 31.14 23.01
C GLU A 656 -25.73 30.56 24.42
N ASP A 657 -25.61 31.50 25.35
CA ASP A 657 -25.67 31.28 26.79
C ASP A 657 -26.91 30.50 27.18
N GLU A 658 -26.68 29.66 28.18
CA GLU A 658 -27.68 28.98 28.97
C GLU A 658 -28.73 29.96 29.52
N SER A 659 -30.00 29.65 29.27
CA SER A 659 -30.99 29.80 30.33
C SER A 659 -31.95 28.61 30.30
N GLY A 660 -31.91 27.89 31.41
CA GLY A 660 -32.50 26.57 31.58
C GLY A 660 -34.02 26.54 31.76
N PRO A 661 -34.54 25.40 32.25
CA PRO A 661 -35.82 24.82 31.89
C PRO A 661 -36.96 25.22 32.83
N HIS A 662 -38.24 25.07 32.42
CA HIS A 662 -39.31 24.86 33.40
C HIS A 662 -40.51 24.03 32.93
N TYR A 663 -40.91 23.15 33.86
CA TYR A 663 -42.07 22.27 33.95
C TYR A 663 -43.43 22.98 33.82
N GLY A 664 -44.49 22.24 33.43
CA GLY A 664 -45.84 22.47 34.00
C GLY A 664 -47.08 22.12 33.16
N LYS A 665 -47.62 20.92 33.42
CA LYS A 665 -49.04 20.51 33.61
C LYS A 665 -50.24 21.20 32.90
N ASP A 666 -51.15 20.31 32.49
CA ASP A 666 -52.64 20.36 32.47
C ASP A 666 -53.37 21.22 31.40
N ARG A 667 -54.15 20.57 30.51
CA ARG A 667 -55.63 20.43 30.58
C ARG A 667 -56.21 19.81 29.29
N ARG A 668 -57.41 19.23 29.46
CA ARG A 668 -58.20 18.28 28.63
C ARG A 668 -58.81 18.85 27.30
N PRO A 669 -59.35 17.97 26.41
CA PRO A 669 -59.84 18.21 25.03
C PRO A 669 -61.34 18.66 25.02
N PRO A 670 -62.21 18.67 23.94
CA PRO A 670 -62.19 17.94 22.65
C PRO A 670 -62.88 18.59 21.39
N HIS A 671 -63.06 17.77 20.35
CA HIS A 671 -64.00 17.86 19.19
C HIS A 671 -63.55 18.66 17.95
N ALA A 672 -63.88 18.29 16.71
CA ALA A 672 -64.48 17.12 16.07
C ALA A 672 -64.46 17.33 14.53
N GLY A 673 -64.47 16.24 13.75
CA GLY A 673 -64.85 16.19 12.33
C GLY A 673 -63.81 16.75 11.34
N GLY A 674 -63.54 16.16 10.18
CA GLY A 674 -64.20 15.13 9.41
C GLY A 674 -63.84 15.36 7.94
N ALA A 675 -63.85 14.27 7.15
CA ALA A 675 -63.89 14.22 5.69
C ALA A 675 -62.60 14.47 4.86
N ARG A 676 -62.17 13.38 4.19
CA ARG A 676 -61.57 13.30 2.84
C ARG A 676 -62.52 13.92 1.78
N PRO A 677 -62.09 14.37 0.57
CA PRO A 677 -61.55 13.54 -0.54
C PRO A 677 -60.42 14.21 -1.37
N SER A 678 -59.48 13.47 -1.98
CA SER A 678 -59.49 12.90 -3.36
C SER A 678 -59.73 13.91 -4.49
N ALA A 679 -58.75 14.07 -5.40
CA ALA A 679 -58.89 14.40 -6.83
C ALA A 679 -57.49 14.67 -7.44
N THR A 680 -56.92 13.72 -8.20
CA THR A 680 -56.86 13.69 -9.69
C THR A 680 -55.82 14.59 -10.36
N VAL A 681 -54.91 13.91 -11.07
CA VAL A 681 -54.00 14.38 -12.14
C VAL A 681 -54.84 14.81 -13.36
N PRO A 682 -54.44 15.81 -14.18
CA PRO A 682 -53.78 15.48 -15.46
C PRO A 682 -52.76 16.51 -16.02
N ASN A 683 -51.64 15.97 -16.52
CA ASN A 683 -50.98 16.21 -17.81
C ASN A 683 -51.30 17.48 -18.65
N ARG A 684 -50.28 18.27 -19.04
CA ARG A 684 -49.78 18.44 -20.45
C ARG A 684 -48.80 19.62 -20.66
N GLN A 685 -47.69 19.29 -21.32
CA GLN A 685 -47.03 19.95 -22.49
C GLN A 685 -46.67 21.45 -22.48
N GLY A 686 -45.41 21.75 -22.85
CA GLY A 686 -45.04 23.01 -23.51
C GLY A 686 -43.55 23.35 -23.50
N ARG A 687 -42.84 23.04 -24.59
CA ARG A 687 -41.50 23.57 -24.96
C ARG A 687 -41.49 25.09 -25.02
N GLN A 688 -40.40 25.75 -24.61
CA GLN A 688 -39.65 26.67 -25.47
C GLN A 688 -38.26 27.05 -24.91
N GLN A 689 -37.28 27.06 -25.82
CA GLN A 689 -35.93 27.59 -25.67
C GLN A 689 -35.93 29.13 -25.59
N SER A 690 -34.95 29.70 -24.91
CA SER A 690 -34.37 31.00 -25.29
C SER A 690 -32.85 31.01 -25.02
N HIS A 691 -32.13 31.59 -25.96
CA HIS A 691 -30.67 31.63 -26.11
C HIS A 691 -30.01 32.83 -25.39
N LEU A 692 -28.78 32.57 -24.90
CA LEU A 692 -27.53 33.35 -24.98
C LEU A 692 -27.45 34.86 -24.65
N SER A 693 -26.58 35.20 -23.70
CA SER A 693 -25.37 36.06 -23.80
C SER A 693 -24.79 36.23 -22.38
N GLY A 694 -23.49 36.35 -22.07
CA GLY A 694 -22.25 36.55 -22.80
C GLY A 694 -21.06 36.34 -21.85
N GLU A 695 -19.86 36.53 -22.38
CA GLU A 695 -18.58 35.89 -22.04
C GLU A 695 -17.83 36.45 -20.81
N SER A 696 -16.94 35.62 -20.23
CA SER A 696 -15.48 35.89 -20.19
C SER A 696 -14.68 34.75 -19.54
N TYR A 697 -13.88 34.05 -20.34
CA TYR A 697 -12.77 33.18 -19.93
C TYR A 697 -11.45 33.79 -20.44
N TYR A 698 -10.39 33.78 -19.63
CA TYR A 698 -9.03 34.07 -20.08
C TYR A 698 -8.31 32.77 -20.46
N VAL A 699 -7.89 32.70 -21.72
CA VAL A 699 -6.99 31.70 -22.33
C VAL A 699 -5.61 32.34 -22.41
N VAL A 700 -4.54 31.58 -22.14
CA VAL A 700 -3.18 31.92 -22.61
C VAL A 700 -2.62 30.73 -23.39
N GLN A 701 -2.14 31.04 -24.60
CA GLN A 701 -1.82 30.16 -25.72
C GLN A 701 -0.48 29.41 -25.57
N GLU A 702 -0.41 28.21 -26.13
CA GLU A 702 0.81 27.53 -26.57
C GLU A 702 1.23 28.01 -27.97
N ALA A 703 2.53 28.16 -28.21
CA ALA A 703 3.13 27.86 -29.51
C ALA A 703 4.66 27.66 -29.43
N GLU A 704 5.12 26.67 -30.21
CA GLU A 704 6.43 26.47 -30.86
C GLU A 704 7.42 25.40 -30.31
N ILE A 705 7.54 24.34 -31.13
CA ILE A 705 8.52 23.21 -31.21
C ILE A 705 9.27 23.45 -32.54
N PRO A 706 10.62 23.25 -32.77
CA PRO A 706 11.30 21.92 -32.86
C PRO A 706 12.87 21.98 -32.71
N PRO A 707 13.75 21.01 -33.16
CA PRO A 707 13.62 19.60 -33.58
C PRO A 707 14.61 18.58 -32.91
N TYR A 708 14.45 17.32 -33.34
CA TYR A 708 15.09 16.00 -33.14
C TYR A 708 16.63 15.78 -32.99
N ALA A 709 16.93 14.55 -32.52
CA ALA A 709 18.06 13.62 -32.84
C ALA A 709 19.28 13.61 -31.87
N THR A 710 19.95 12.51 -31.49
CA THR A 710 19.84 11.05 -31.71
C THR A 710 20.83 10.31 -30.77
N THR A 711 20.42 9.16 -30.19
CA THR A 711 21.21 7.94 -29.85
C THR A 711 22.65 7.98 -29.28
N SER A 712 22.89 7.27 -28.16
CA SER A 712 23.64 5.98 -28.18
C SER A 712 23.60 5.22 -26.84
N MET A 713 23.67 3.90 -26.96
CA MET A 713 23.44 2.81 -25.99
C MET A 713 24.46 2.66 -24.85
N GLY A 714 24.08 1.91 -23.79
CA GLY A 714 25.05 1.14 -23.00
C GLY A 714 24.71 0.70 -21.56
N TYR A 715 23.66 -0.14 -21.36
CA TYR A 715 23.55 -1.30 -20.43
C TYR A 715 23.98 -1.24 -18.92
N PRO A 716 23.56 -2.20 -18.05
CA PRO A 716 22.66 -1.89 -16.94
C PRO A 716 23.27 -2.13 -15.55
N GLY A 717 22.78 -1.42 -14.54
CA GLY A 717 23.16 -1.62 -13.14
C GLY A 717 22.02 -1.28 -12.19
N THR A 718 21.47 -2.32 -11.60
CA THR A 718 20.50 -2.39 -10.49
C THR A 718 20.55 -1.27 -9.45
N THR A 719 19.38 -1.05 -8.80
CA THR A 719 19.05 -0.20 -7.62
C THR A 719 18.45 1.17 -8.01
N GLY A 720 17.35 1.68 -7.46
CA GLY A 720 16.38 1.23 -6.47
C GLY A 720 15.29 2.31 -6.37
N ASN A 721 14.02 1.93 -6.15
CA ASN A 721 12.89 2.88 -6.11
C ASN A 721 12.36 3.10 -4.68
N THR A 722 13.27 3.30 -3.73
CA THR A 722 12.98 3.69 -2.33
C THR A 722 13.22 5.18 -2.03
N ALA A 723 13.35 6.04 -3.06
CA ALA A 723 13.80 7.43 -2.87
C ALA A 723 12.76 8.55 -3.09
N LYS A 724 11.54 8.28 -3.59
CA LYS A 724 10.61 9.37 -3.97
C LYS A 724 9.57 9.80 -2.93
N ILE A 725 9.30 9.03 -1.86
CA ILE A 725 8.34 9.43 -0.81
C ILE A 725 9.02 10.08 0.42
N ARG A 726 10.36 10.08 0.48
CA ARG A 726 11.10 10.92 1.46
C ARG A 726 11.29 12.38 1.01
N ARG A 727 10.95 12.74 -0.24
CA ARG A 727 11.21 14.07 -0.82
C ARG A 727 10.13 15.14 -0.58
N LYS A 728 8.92 14.79 -0.12
CA LYS A 728 7.91 15.80 0.27
C LYS A 728 7.89 16.14 1.76
N LEU A 729 8.43 15.26 2.62
CA LEU A 729 8.57 15.51 4.06
C LEU A 729 9.92 16.15 4.46
N SER A 730 10.87 16.34 3.53
CA SER A 730 12.14 17.04 3.83
C SER A 730 12.22 18.48 3.31
N ARG A 731 11.21 18.98 2.58
CA ARG A 731 11.18 20.39 2.17
C ARG A 731 10.87 21.35 3.33
N ASN A 732 10.15 20.89 4.36
CA ASN A 732 10.02 21.57 5.66
C ASN A 732 10.68 20.74 6.78
N GLY A 733 11.88 20.20 6.52
CA GLY A 733 12.70 19.70 7.62
C GLY A 733 13.07 20.90 8.50
N ASN A 734 12.41 20.98 9.66
CA ASN A 734 12.57 21.97 10.73
C ASN A 734 13.93 22.71 10.66
N LEU A 735 13.87 24.01 10.38
CA LEU A 735 15.05 24.89 10.38
C LEU A 735 15.87 24.76 11.67
N SER A 736 15.21 24.53 12.82
CA SER A 736 15.82 24.28 14.14
C SER A 736 16.71 23.03 14.18
N THR A 737 16.29 21.89 13.61
CA THR A 737 17.06 20.64 13.65
C THR A 737 18.27 20.70 12.72
N ARG A 738 18.15 21.44 11.61
CA ARG A 738 19.27 21.72 10.69
C ARG A 738 20.26 22.72 11.32
N SER A 739 19.77 23.75 12.00
CA SER A 739 20.59 24.74 12.70
C SER A 739 21.41 24.15 13.85
N LEU A 740 20.86 23.20 14.62
CA LEU A 740 21.61 22.48 15.68
C LEU A 740 22.74 21.60 15.12
N LEU A 741 22.52 21.00 13.94
CA LEU A 741 23.57 20.27 13.23
C LEU A 741 24.67 21.24 12.72
N THR A 742 24.30 22.47 12.34
CA THR A 742 25.21 23.58 12.01
C THR A 742 26.17 23.94 13.12
N MET A 743 25.65 24.18 14.31
CA MET A 743 26.49 24.54 15.46
C MET A 743 27.44 23.40 15.85
N ARG A 744 26.95 22.15 15.83
CA ARG A 744 27.77 20.96 16.11
C ARG A 744 28.90 20.79 15.10
N THR A 745 28.64 21.00 13.82
CA THR A 745 29.64 20.92 12.75
C THR A 745 30.66 22.06 12.83
N MET A 746 30.23 23.29 13.14
CA MET A 746 31.14 24.43 13.39
C MET A 746 32.11 24.13 14.55
N ARG A 747 31.62 23.59 15.68
CA ARG A 747 32.46 23.16 16.81
C ARG A 747 33.45 22.04 16.46
N THR A 748 33.06 21.15 15.54
CA THR A 748 33.92 20.03 15.12
C THR A 748 34.99 20.51 14.12
N ALA A 749 34.64 21.44 13.23
CA ALA A 749 35.58 22.04 12.27
C ALA A 749 36.61 22.96 12.95
N SER A 750 36.20 23.69 14.00
CA SER A 750 37.09 24.58 14.77
C SER A 750 38.02 23.86 15.75
N SER A 751 37.71 22.61 16.15
CA SER A 751 38.51 21.83 17.11
C SER A 751 39.60 20.94 16.48
N THR A 752 39.71 20.90 15.15
CA THR A 752 40.74 20.11 14.45
C THR A 752 42.10 20.84 14.43
N LYS A 753 42.95 20.54 15.43
CA LYS A 753 44.33 21.07 15.61
C LYS A 753 45.31 20.85 14.43
N SER A 754 44.96 20.12 13.37
CA SER A 754 45.92 19.69 12.34
C SER A 754 46.12 20.66 11.18
N TRP A 755 45.48 21.84 11.19
CA TRP A 755 45.47 22.74 10.02
C TRP A 755 45.93 24.17 10.31
N ASP A 756 46.35 24.50 11.53
CA ASP A 756 46.82 25.86 11.91
C ASP A 756 48.19 26.26 11.29
N ASN A 757 48.72 25.48 10.35
CA ASN A 757 50.08 25.65 9.79
C ASN A 757 50.15 25.66 8.25
N LYS A 758 49.06 25.93 7.53
CA LYS A 758 49.09 26.09 6.06
C LYS A 758 48.30 27.28 5.58
#